data_AF-A0A7C7WNH4-F1
#
_entry.id   AF-A0A7C7WNH4-F1
#
_cell.length_a   1.000
_cell.length_b   1.000
_cell.length_c   1.000
_cell.angle_alpha   90.00
_cell.angle_beta   90.00
_cell.angle_gamma   90.00
#
_symmetry.space_group_name_H-M   'P 1'
#
loop_
_entity.id
_entity.type
_entity.pdbx_description
1 polymer ?
#
loop_
_entity_poly.entity_id
_entity_poly.type
_entity_poly.pdbx_seq_one_letter_code
_entity_poly.pdbx_strand_id
1 'polypeptide(L)'
;MTKLCGKMTVIRQAALIVMLALSCVVLSSISYAQDCGTPTTSGLVGYWTLDETSGGFAADSSGNGLLGTLNGGMDAASDTVAGVVNTALQFDGNDTISFTRVLEYALPVTVSAWVYIDPSASGQNFPIFRAGYLDNQYAGYWLNISSGGFPEVSYGDDTGGTGTSTRRSKTGAAALDTGKWYHVTGVIRGATDMDIYVNGVDAGGVYSGSGGALAYNGSGSAIIGKNHNGGSLPVYPTGNMDDIRVYNRALSAEEIAQLYEYGLADEGAMVFDQRHAAMKYCNGTDWVHAGLGPYVPNAVYFDGTNDYLRILTNLTGNSDSKLVSGSGWFKKEALGSQIIYTNTSGGFRIRSDASDYFIIEGQNIGATGTVLEIAASNPIADYDWHHFMFSVDMSDTNKRHLYIDGVDSSIVVGTYLDSAIRTTGTGHAFGSDTGGGISLNAALADIWLDYGTYVDLSVEANRRKFISASGMPMYLGEDGSLPTGAAPDIFLTGDTENWHINKGAGGGFTENGALTYSSSRPGQSTSLSGSGYFVEMPYFVDADLGGISGASQTCLTELNNNDWLGKDNAIANGQLASTNVRAWLCDSNGCNDFVPDTEYFYASMWQPTAGGTSMTSTAEGYLEDDGVSFESSGVFGFNAQMHEYWTGRTTTNGIQPDNCNNWTSSASGPVSYVGTADVTFYPEKLYKYSKGCEIADEVTFICIVDPPGCHVQGAMKYNADFNVMEYCNGIEWVSMGPIGGTPPTNGLVGHWTLDETSGAFADSSGNSNTGTESGGVGYDQFGILGRAVSFDGADDLIDVGSNAVLDDLGPLSICAWVKPDSYGGGGFGRIFSKANNLNTSFYVENDSSAPDETLAFYVNGASNLRVKGQDGWLASGFIGEWNHVCVSWDGVLDDATGVKLYRNATEAPSYGEQLNGALPRTSDAAENGYIGNNGVNSRDFDGMIDEVRVYNRVLTATEIQQLYYYGLSNGLGDVDNGCASPAANEGEMIYNADFNVMQYCNGEQWIGLGQ
;
A
#
# COMPACT_ATOMS: atom_id res chain seq x y z
N MET A 1 54.76 -23.44 60.63
CA MET A 1 54.75 -22.73 59.33
C MET A 1 54.67 -23.67 58.12
N THR A 2 55.12 -24.92 58.20
CA THR A 2 54.97 -25.94 57.13
C THR A 2 53.56 -26.52 56.95
N LYS A 3 52.59 -26.18 57.81
CA LYS A 3 51.15 -26.49 57.60
C LYS A 3 50.37 -25.35 56.92
N LEU A 4 50.98 -24.19 56.65
CA LEU A 4 50.31 -23.09 55.91
C LEU A 4 50.57 -23.10 54.40
N CYS A 5 51.68 -23.69 53.90
CA CYS A 5 51.95 -23.75 52.46
C CYS A 5 51.15 -24.82 51.69
N GLY A 6 50.56 -25.82 52.35
CA GLY A 6 49.79 -26.87 51.67
C GLY A 6 48.34 -26.48 51.31
N LYS A 7 47.76 -25.48 51.99
CA LYS A 7 46.37 -25.03 51.72
C LYS A 7 46.27 -23.94 50.65
N MET A 8 47.37 -23.26 50.29
CA MET A 8 47.37 -22.22 49.26
C MET A 8 47.44 -22.78 47.83
N THR A 9 47.84 -24.03 47.63
CA THR A 9 47.96 -24.64 46.30
C THR A 9 46.64 -25.25 45.80
N VAL A 10 45.76 -25.70 46.71
CA VAL A 10 44.44 -26.28 46.36
C VAL A 10 43.40 -25.19 46.07
N ILE A 11 43.52 -24.01 46.68
CA ILE A 11 42.56 -22.90 46.47
C ILE A 11 42.84 -22.14 45.16
N ARG A 12 44.10 -22.09 44.68
CA ARG A 12 44.42 -21.47 43.39
C ARG A 12 44.01 -22.31 42.17
N GLN A 13 44.00 -23.65 42.27
CA GLN A 13 43.51 -24.50 41.20
C GLN A 13 41.97 -24.52 41.14
N ALA A 14 41.26 -24.46 42.28
CA ALA A 14 39.80 -24.36 42.30
C ALA A 14 39.29 -22.98 41.82
N ALA A 15 39.99 -21.89 42.15
CA ALA A 15 39.59 -20.55 41.71
C ALA A 15 39.84 -20.30 40.21
N LEU A 16 40.86 -20.93 39.61
CA LEU A 16 41.10 -20.83 38.17
C LEU A 16 40.11 -21.70 37.36
N ILE A 17 39.65 -22.83 37.93
CA ILE A 17 38.62 -23.67 37.30
C ILE A 17 37.23 -23.03 37.41
N VAL A 18 36.91 -22.31 38.50
CA VAL A 18 35.65 -21.55 38.62
C VAL A 18 35.67 -20.27 37.78
N MET A 19 36.82 -19.59 37.62
CA MET A 19 36.94 -18.44 36.72
C MET A 19 37.01 -18.81 35.23
N LEU A 20 37.48 -20.01 34.86
CA LEU A 20 37.35 -20.51 33.47
C LEU A 20 36.00 -21.20 33.19
N ALA A 21 35.27 -21.67 34.21
CA ALA A 21 33.95 -22.28 34.04
C ALA A 21 32.81 -21.24 33.99
N LEU A 22 32.95 -20.07 34.62
CA LEU A 22 31.98 -18.97 34.45
C LEU A 22 32.13 -18.20 33.13
N SER A 23 33.24 -18.38 32.42
CA SER A 23 33.48 -17.77 31.10
C SER A 23 33.24 -18.72 29.93
N CYS A 24 32.69 -19.93 30.15
CA CYS A 24 32.63 -20.96 29.11
C CYS A 24 31.42 -21.93 29.16
N VAL A 25 30.37 -21.65 29.94
CA VAL A 25 29.10 -22.41 29.99
C VAL A 25 28.00 -21.35 30.19
N VAL A 26 27.28 -20.84 29.18
CA VAL A 26 26.74 -21.45 27.97
C VAL A 26 26.84 -20.44 26.82
N LEU A 27 27.94 -20.50 26.06
CA LEU A 27 27.94 -20.10 24.64
C LEU A 27 27.36 -21.29 23.87
N SER A 28 26.04 -21.43 23.95
CA SER A 28 25.18 -22.22 23.06
C SER A 28 23.73 -22.14 23.59
N SER A 29 23.17 -20.93 23.74
CA SER A 29 21.86 -20.77 23.12
C SER A 29 22.15 -20.84 21.62
N ILE A 30 21.41 -21.67 20.91
CA ILE A 30 21.36 -21.58 19.45
C ILE A 30 20.81 -20.18 19.20
N SER A 31 21.69 -19.21 19.00
CA SER A 31 21.32 -17.98 18.33
C SER A 31 20.96 -18.43 16.92
N TYR A 32 19.66 -18.57 16.64
CA TYR A 32 19.20 -18.35 15.29
C TYR A 32 19.75 -16.96 14.94
N ALA A 33 20.70 -16.90 14.02
CA ALA A 33 21.33 -15.66 13.61
C ALA A 33 20.27 -14.87 12.86
N GLN A 34 19.53 -14.05 13.59
CA GLN A 34 18.66 -13.01 13.06
C GLN A 34 19.58 -11.83 12.70
N ASP A 35 20.27 -11.95 11.55
CA ASP A 35 21.38 -11.08 11.16
C ASP A 35 21.04 -10.12 10.01
N CYS A 36 19.78 -10.07 9.53
CA CYS A 36 19.40 -9.14 8.46
C CYS A 36 19.30 -7.69 8.95
N GLY A 37 20.40 -6.97 8.78
CA GLY A 37 20.56 -5.59 9.22
C GLY A 37 20.86 -5.52 10.72
N THR A 38 21.91 -4.77 11.09
CA THR A 38 22.19 -4.45 12.48
C THR A 38 21.66 -3.05 12.78
N PRO A 39 20.68 -2.90 13.67
CA PRO A 39 20.20 -1.58 14.03
C PRO A 39 21.34 -0.69 14.53
N THR A 40 21.28 0.59 14.18
CA THR A 40 22.28 1.57 14.59
C THR A 40 22.52 1.51 16.10
N THR A 41 23.79 1.40 16.50
CA THR A 41 24.23 1.52 17.90
C THR A 41 24.69 2.95 18.23
N SER A 42 24.78 3.82 17.20
CA SER A 42 25.16 5.21 17.37
C SER A 42 24.14 5.93 18.25
N GLY A 43 24.59 6.48 19.37
CA GLY A 43 23.73 7.17 20.34
C GLY A 43 22.83 6.26 21.18
N LEU A 44 22.98 4.92 21.10
CA LEU A 44 22.23 3.98 21.94
C LEU A 44 22.69 4.09 23.41
N VAL A 45 21.76 4.42 24.30
CA VAL A 45 22.04 4.67 25.72
C VAL A 45 21.33 3.72 26.66
N GLY A 46 20.30 3.00 26.19
CA GLY A 46 19.67 1.90 26.91
C GLY A 46 19.07 0.91 25.93
N TYR A 47 19.25 -0.38 26.21
CA TYR A 47 18.69 -1.45 25.39
C TYR A 47 18.33 -2.65 26.24
N TRP A 48 17.03 -2.98 26.35
CA TRP A 48 16.54 -4.15 27.04
C TRP A 48 15.82 -5.04 26.04
N THR A 49 16.40 -6.19 25.73
CA THR A 49 15.77 -7.17 24.83
C THR A 49 14.56 -7.81 25.47
N LEU A 50 14.58 -7.97 26.81
CA LEU A 50 13.54 -8.67 27.57
C LEU A 50 13.50 -10.18 27.30
N ASP A 51 14.65 -10.74 26.90
CA ASP A 51 14.84 -12.16 26.59
C ASP A 51 15.12 -13.05 27.82
N GLU A 52 15.04 -12.50 29.02
CA GLU A 52 15.35 -13.27 30.20
C GLU A 52 14.35 -14.40 30.40
N THR A 53 14.86 -15.59 30.74
CA THR A 53 14.06 -16.79 31.03
C THR A 53 14.11 -17.19 32.50
N SER A 54 14.77 -16.38 33.34
CA SER A 54 14.79 -16.56 34.80
C SER A 54 15.30 -15.32 35.53
N GLY A 55 14.79 -15.09 36.74
CA GLY A 55 15.30 -14.08 37.66
C GLY A 55 14.51 -12.77 37.67
N GLY A 56 14.88 -11.87 38.58
CA GLY A 56 14.17 -10.62 38.84
C GLY A 56 14.79 -9.38 38.18
N PHE A 57 15.50 -9.54 37.06
CA PHE A 57 16.20 -8.43 36.40
C PHE A 57 16.07 -8.48 34.88
N ALA A 58 16.01 -7.31 34.25
CA ALA A 58 16.18 -7.11 32.81
C ALA A 58 17.58 -6.55 32.51
N ALA A 59 18.36 -7.26 31.69
CA ALA A 59 19.73 -6.92 31.35
C ALA A 59 19.79 -5.77 30.33
N ASP A 60 20.80 -4.92 30.47
CA ASP A 60 21.08 -3.84 29.51
C ASP A 60 22.13 -4.30 28.48
N SER A 61 21.67 -4.48 27.24
CA SER A 61 22.46 -4.87 26.08
C SER A 61 23.16 -3.68 25.38
N SER A 62 22.93 -2.43 25.83
CA SER A 62 23.60 -1.24 25.25
C SER A 62 25.06 -1.10 25.70
N GLY A 63 25.47 -1.85 26.73
CA GLY A 63 26.80 -1.77 27.33
C GLY A 63 26.96 -0.66 28.39
N ASN A 64 25.88 0.04 28.76
CA ASN A 64 25.92 1.12 29.76
C ASN A 64 25.67 0.66 31.21
N GLY A 65 25.30 -0.61 31.39
CA GLY A 65 25.11 -1.24 32.70
C GLY A 65 23.83 -0.80 33.40
N LEU A 66 22.78 -0.49 32.65
CA LEU A 66 21.46 -0.08 33.15
C LEU A 66 20.58 -1.29 33.51
N LEU A 67 21.02 -2.09 34.48
CA LEU A 67 20.27 -3.27 34.93
C LEU A 67 18.90 -2.86 35.52
N GLY A 68 17.83 -3.35 34.90
CA GLY A 68 16.45 -3.13 35.34
C GLY A 68 16.06 -4.13 36.41
N THR A 69 15.38 -3.67 37.47
CA THR A 69 14.78 -4.55 38.48
C THR A 69 13.32 -4.78 38.13
N LEU A 70 12.90 -6.05 38.02
CA LEU A 70 11.51 -6.43 37.80
C LEU A 70 10.74 -6.28 39.13
N ASN A 71 9.57 -5.64 39.08
CA ASN A 71 8.71 -5.39 40.24
C ASN A 71 7.25 -5.70 39.89
N GLY A 72 6.38 -5.76 40.91
CA GLY A 72 4.94 -5.99 40.74
C GLY A 72 4.51 -7.45 40.96
N GLY A 73 5.47 -8.36 41.01
CA GLY A 73 5.23 -9.81 41.02
C GLY A 73 5.99 -10.50 39.89
N MET A 74 6.31 -9.74 38.83
CA MET A 74 7.09 -10.15 37.67
C MET A 74 8.39 -10.90 38.00
N ASP A 75 8.53 -12.09 37.42
CA ASP A 75 9.72 -12.92 37.38
C ASP A 75 9.90 -13.49 35.96
N ALA A 76 11.09 -13.34 35.38
CA ALA A 76 11.38 -13.81 34.04
C ALA A 76 11.30 -15.35 33.87
N ALA A 77 11.07 -16.12 34.93
CA ALA A 77 10.74 -17.55 34.82
C ALA A 77 9.24 -17.81 34.60
N SER A 78 8.36 -16.93 35.07
CA SER A 78 6.90 -17.09 34.99
C SER A 78 6.24 -16.22 33.94
N ASP A 79 6.83 -15.06 33.65
CA ASP A 79 6.20 -14.00 32.87
C ASP A 79 6.81 -13.84 31.46
N THR A 80 7.69 -14.76 31.07
CA THR A 80 8.27 -14.80 29.72
C THR A 80 7.33 -15.47 28.74
N VAL A 81 7.09 -14.80 27.61
CA VAL A 81 6.24 -15.24 26.50
C VAL A 81 7.01 -15.19 25.18
N ALA A 82 6.42 -15.70 24.09
CA ALA A 82 7.00 -15.52 22.76
C ALA A 82 7.05 -14.02 22.40
N GLY A 83 8.24 -13.54 22.05
CA GLY A 83 8.49 -12.17 21.64
C GLY A 83 8.41 -12.01 20.13
N VAL A 84 8.59 -10.77 19.68
CA VAL A 84 8.84 -10.44 18.27
C VAL A 84 10.27 -10.83 17.91
N VAL A 85 11.22 -10.53 18.80
CA VAL A 85 12.58 -11.03 18.75
C VAL A 85 12.74 -12.01 19.89
N ASN A 86 12.88 -13.31 19.60
CA ASN A 86 13.02 -14.37 20.59
C ASN A 86 11.87 -14.39 21.65
N THR A 87 12.07 -13.76 22.80
CA THR A 87 11.17 -13.82 23.95
C THR A 87 10.87 -12.42 24.50
N ALA A 88 9.67 -12.25 25.05
CA ALA A 88 9.21 -10.99 25.62
C ALA A 88 8.74 -11.18 27.07
N LEU A 89 8.55 -10.07 27.78
CA LEU A 89 7.93 -10.09 29.11
C LEU A 89 6.46 -9.66 29.06
N GLN A 90 5.61 -10.43 29.72
CA GLN A 90 4.20 -10.14 29.95
C GLN A 90 4.03 -9.24 31.18
N PHE A 91 3.23 -8.19 31.03
CA PHE A 91 2.84 -7.25 32.09
C PHE A 91 1.38 -7.48 32.45
N ASP A 92 1.09 -7.72 33.73
CA ASP A 92 -0.23 -8.16 34.22
C ASP A 92 -1.16 -7.03 34.70
N GLY A 93 -0.76 -5.76 34.53
CA GLY A 93 -1.46 -4.59 35.08
C GLY A 93 -0.99 -4.14 36.48
N ASN A 94 0.06 -4.75 37.03
CA ASN A 94 0.76 -4.26 38.23
C ASN A 94 2.29 -4.25 38.09
N ASP A 95 2.82 -4.75 36.97
CA ASP A 95 4.25 -4.93 36.76
C ASP A 95 4.98 -3.69 36.26
N THR A 96 6.26 -3.56 36.67
CA THR A 96 7.15 -2.47 36.22
C THR A 96 8.62 -2.90 36.24
N ILE A 97 9.42 -2.27 35.38
CA ILE A 97 10.89 -2.42 35.42
C ILE A 97 11.51 -1.08 35.81
N SER A 98 12.19 -1.03 36.96
CA SER A 98 12.78 0.19 37.51
C SER A 98 14.30 0.21 37.41
N PHE A 99 14.87 1.36 37.10
CA PHE A 99 16.33 1.52 36.94
C PHE A 99 16.94 2.37 38.06
N THR A 100 18.14 1.96 38.50
CA THR A 100 18.90 2.66 39.56
C THR A 100 19.73 3.84 39.05
N ARG A 101 19.89 3.96 37.73
CA ARG A 101 20.56 5.08 37.04
C ARG A 101 19.55 5.86 36.21
N VAL A 102 19.74 7.16 36.11
CA VAL A 102 18.77 8.08 35.48
C VAL A 102 19.17 8.34 34.02
N LEU A 103 18.22 8.18 33.10
CA LEU A 103 18.35 8.42 31.66
C LEU A 103 18.01 9.87 31.29
N GLU A 104 18.70 10.82 31.92
CA GLU A 104 18.47 12.27 31.77
C GLU A 104 19.30 12.83 30.60
N TYR A 105 18.74 12.80 29.39
CA TYR A 105 19.38 13.36 28.20
C TYR A 105 18.69 14.65 27.74
N ALA A 106 19.46 15.59 27.20
CA ALA A 106 18.88 16.74 26.51
C ALA A 106 18.25 16.28 25.18
N LEU A 107 17.30 17.05 24.67
CA LEU A 107 16.79 16.82 23.31
C LEU A 107 17.92 17.04 22.28
N PRO A 108 17.96 16.25 21.19
CA PRO A 108 16.95 15.26 20.79
C PRO A 108 17.10 13.88 21.48
N VAL A 109 15.97 13.16 21.62
CA VAL A 109 15.93 11.78 22.13
C VAL A 109 14.98 10.92 21.31
N THR A 110 15.27 9.61 21.23
CA THR A 110 14.37 8.62 20.60
C THR A 110 14.14 7.45 21.54
N VAL A 111 12.90 6.97 21.60
CA VAL A 111 12.49 5.77 22.34
C VAL A 111 11.76 4.84 21.38
N SER A 112 12.13 3.57 21.33
CA SER A 112 11.55 2.54 20.46
C SER A 112 11.22 1.30 21.29
N ALA A 113 10.13 0.61 20.97
CA ALA A 113 9.71 -0.62 21.62
C ALA A 113 8.79 -1.45 20.71
N TRP A 114 8.82 -2.77 20.87
CA TRP A 114 7.76 -3.65 20.42
C TRP A 114 6.73 -3.84 21.55
N VAL A 115 5.45 -3.73 21.21
CA VAL A 115 4.35 -3.79 22.17
C VAL A 115 3.18 -4.62 21.65
N TYR A 116 2.58 -5.41 22.54
CA TYR A 116 1.35 -6.15 22.31
C TYR A 116 0.33 -5.72 23.36
N ILE A 117 -0.75 -5.08 22.94
CA ILE A 117 -1.82 -4.65 23.87
C ILE A 117 -2.78 -5.83 24.05
N ASP A 118 -2.96 -6.29 25.29
CA ASP A 118 -3.88 -7.39 25.57
C ASP A 118 -5.33 -6.99 25.22
N PRO A 119 -6.13 -7.85 24.56
CA PRO A 119 -7.54 -7.58 24.27
C PRO A 119 -8.38 -7.18 25.49
N SER A 120 -8.04 -7.67 26.69
CA SER A 120 -8.69 -7.30 27.95
C SER A 120 -8.34 -5.89 28.44
N ALA A 121 -7.30 -5.27 27.87
CA ALA A 121 -6.83 -3.93 28.20
C ALA A 121 -7.42 -2.83 27.32
N SER A 122 -8.39 -3.15 26.45
CA SER A 122 -9.05 -2.17 25.58
C SER A 122 -9.60 -0.99 26.40
N GLY A 123 -9.28 0.24 25.97
CA GLY A 123 -9.68 1.46 26.68
C GLY A 123 -8.77 1.86 27.85
N GLN A 124 -7.65 1.16 28.09
CA GLN A 124 -6.68 1.48 29.15
C GLN A 124 -5.40 2.10 28.58
N ASN A 125 -4.65 2.84 29.40
CA ASN A 125 -3.33 3.34 28.99
C ASN A 125 -2.31 2.19 29.00
N PHE A 126 -1.43 2.18 28.01
CA PHE A 126 -0.32 1.24 27.94
C PHE A 126 1.01 2.01 28.01
N PRO A 127 1.54 2.24 29.24
CA PRO A 127 2.78 2.98 29.40
C PRO A 127 3.99 2.12 29.05
N ILE A 128 4.81 2.61 28.12
CA ILE A 128 5.94 1.86 27.56
C ILE A 128 7.20 2.21 28.35
N PHE A 129 7.69 3.43 28.21
CA PHE A 129 8.92 3.89 28.84
C PHE A 129 8.81 5.33 29.31
N ARG A 130 9.42 5.64 30.45
CA ARG A 130 9.52 7.00 30.97
C ARG A 130 10.87 7.24 31.65
N ALA A 131 11.56 8.30 31.24
CA ALA A 131 12.68 8.87 31.96
C ALA A 131 12.19 9.97 32.92
N GLY A 132 12.74 10.03 34.14
CA GLY A 132 12.39 11.07 35.12
C GLY A 132 10.99 10.92 35.74
N TYR A 133 10.49 9.69 35.88
CA TYR A 133 9.20 9.41 36.51
C TYR A 133 9.16 9.95 37.95
N LEU A 134 8.10 10.70 38.26
CA LEU A 134 7.75 11.19 39.59
C LEU A 134 6.25 11.21 39.80
N ASP A 135 5.83 10.89 41.02
CA ASP A 135 4.43 10.95 41.40
C ASP A 135 3.87 12.38 41.32
N ASN A 136 2.76 12.55 40.58
CA ASN A 136 2.03 13.81 40.40
C ASN A 136 2.84 14.96 39.74
N GLN A 137 3.83 14.64 38.91
CA GLN A 137 4.62 15.65 38.21
C GLN A 137 5.01 15.20 36.79
N TYR A 138 4.86 16.10 35.81
CA TYR A 138 5.46 15.92 34.48
C TYR A 138 6.89 16.46 34.47
N ALA A 139 7.84 15.51 34.54
CA ALA A 139 9.26 15.70 34.31
C ALA A 139 9.76 14.58 33.38
N GLY A 140 10.88 14.85 32.71
CA GLY A 140 11.53 13.96 31.75
C GLY A 140 10.71 13.72 30.48
N TYR A 141 11.02 12.65 29.75
CA TYR A 141 10.34 12.26 28.51
C TYR A 141 9.74 10.86 28.62
N TRP A 142 8.70 10.59 27.84
CA TRP A 142 8.04 9.28 27.84
C TRP A 142 7.39 8.93 26.49
N LEU A 143 7.25 7.62 26.28
CA LEU A 143 6.49 6.99 25.21
C LEU A 143 5.35 6.18 25.85
N ASN A 144 4.14 6.33 25.32
CA ASN A 144 2.91 5.75 25.87
C ASN A 144 1.94 5.41 24.74
N ILE A 145 0.95 4.58 25.03
CA ILE A 145 -0.29 4.51 24.24
C ILE A 145 -1.44 4.96 25.15
N SER A 146 -2.18 5.96 24.69
CA SER A 146 -3.30 6.54 25.43
C SER A 146 -4.43 5.53 25.63
N SER A 147 -5.36 5.83 26.56
CA SER A 147 -6.58 5.04 26.74
C SER A 147 -7.47 4.97 25.50
N GLY A 148 -7.26 5.83 24.50
CA GLY A 148 -7.95 5.76 23.21
C GLY A 148 -7.24 4.85 22.19
N GLY A 149 -6.14 4.21 22.55
CA GLY A 149 -5.32 3.39 21.64
C GLY A 149 -4.30 4.20 20.81
N PHE A 150 -4.24 5.51 20.95
CA PHE A 150 -3.32 6.34 20.18
C PHE A 150 -1.91 6.35 20.79
N PRO A 151 -0.83 6.13 20.01
CA PRO A 151 0.54 6.29 20.50
C PRO A 151 0.82 7.77 20.81
N GLU A 152 1.56 8.02 21.88
CA GLU A 152 1.88 9.35 22.39
C GLU A 152 3.35 9.45 22.80
N VAL A 153 4.03 10.48 22.29
CA VAL A 153 5.36 10.87 22.74
C VAL A 153 5.28 12.21 23.45
N SER A 154 6.01 12.40 24.54
CA SER A 154 5.87 13.60 25.37
C SER A 154 7.09 13.91 26.23
N TYR A 155 7.20 15.15 26.67
CA TYR A 155 8.11 15.56 27.75
C TYR A 155 7.51 16.60 28.69
N GLY A 156 8.07 16.70 29.90
CA GLY A 156 7.66 17.60 30.98
C GLY A 156 8.72 18.65 31.36
N ASP A 157 8.28 19.71 32.03
CA ASP A 157 9.11 20.88 32.39
C ASP A 157 9.47 20.99 33.88
N ASP A 158 9.10 20.00 34.70
CA ASP A 158 9.36 19.94 36.14
C ASP A 158 8.82 21.14 36.96
N THR A 159 7.89 21.95 36.41
CA THR A 159 7.35 23.12 37.13
C THR A 159 6.26 22.79 38.16
N GLY A 160 5.89 21.52 38.27
CA GLY A 160 4.95 20.98 39.26
C GLY A 160 3.53 20.81 38.72
N GLY A 161 3.00 19.59 38.84
CA GLY A 161 1.65 19.22 38.39
C GLY A 161 1.62 18.26 37.20
N THR A 162 0.42 17.78 36.86
CA THR A 162 0.15 16.83 35.77
C THR A 162 -0.80 17.40 34.72
N GLY A 163 -0.78 18.73 34.54
CA GLY A 163 -1.63 19.44 33.59
C GLY A 163 -0.97 19.60 32.23
N THR A 164 -1.77 19.93 31.21
CA THR A 164 -1.26 20.24 29.86
C THR A 164 -0.33 21.45 29.84
N SER A 165 -0.39 22.33 30.84
CA SER A 165 0.51 23.49 30.99
C SER A 165 1.93 23.14 31.41
N THR A 166 2.21 21.88 31.74
CA THR A 166 3.51 21.40 32.27
C THR A 166 4.14 20.31 31.41
N ARG A 167 3.53 20.04 30.24
CA ARG A 167 4.04 19.06 29.26
C ARG A 167 3.96 19.58 27.82
N ARG A 168 4.74 18.95 26.95
CA ARG A 168 4.61 18.97 25.49
C ARG A 168 4.39 17.54 25.02
N SER A 169 3.48 17.36 24.08
CA SER A 169 3.06 16.04 23.61
C SER A 169 2.72 16.08 22.13
N LYS A 170 2.93 14.96 21.44
CA LYS A 170 2.29 14.65 20.16
C LYS A 170 1.53 13.33 20.35
N THR A 171 0.31 13.27 19.81
CA THR A 171 -0.54 12.07 19.81
C THR A 171 -0.76 11.65 18.37
N GLY A 172 -0.49 10.40 18.03
CA GLY A 172 -0.59 9.86 16.67
C GLY A 172 -2.00 9.96 16.08
N ALA A 173 -2.11 9.86 14.75
CA ALA A 173 -3.37 10.07 14.03
C ALA A 173 -4.36 8.90 14.15
N ALA A 174 -3.88 7.67 14.34
CA ALA A 174 -4.68 6.46 14.39
C ALA A 174 -4.52 5.71 15.72
N ALA A 175 -5.62 5.07 16.15
CA ALA A 175 -5.60 4.16 17.29
C ALA A 175 -5.07 2.78 16.86
N LEU A 176 -4.34 2.12 17.76
CA LEU A 176 -3.83 0.77 17.57
C LEU A 176 -4.88 -0.25 18.05
N ASP A 177 -5.07 -1.34 17.30
CA ASP A 177 -5.95 -2.43 17.71
C ASP A 177 -5.28 -3.29 18.79
N THR A 178 -6.08 -3.89 19.67
CA THR A 178 -5.57 -4.87 20.64
C THR A 178 -5.35 -6.24 20.00
N GLY A 179 -4.49 -7.05 20.58
CA GLY A 179 -4.31 -8.45 20.19
C GLY A 179 -3.26 -8.70 19.10
N LYS A 180 -2.45 -7.70 18.74
CA LYS A 180 -1.33 -7.83 17.79
C LYS A 180 -0.13 -6.99 18.19
N TRP A 181 1.05 -7.36 17.67
CA TRP A 181 2.31 -6.67 17.91
C TRP A 181 2.43 -5.40 17.06
N TYR A 182 3.01 -4.37 17.65
CA TYR A 182 3.38 -3.12 16.98
C TYR A 182 4.78 -2.69 17.38
N HIS A 183 5.56 -2.20 16.43
CA HIS A 183 6.77 -1.46 16.72
C HIS A 183 6.43 0.03 16.82
N VAL A 184 6.60 0.63 18.00
CA VAL A 184 6.25 2.03 18.25
C VAL A 184 7.51 2.81 18.60
N THR A 185 7.78 3.88 17.87
CA THR A 185 8.94 4.75 18.08
C THR A 185 8.54 6.20 18.21
N GLY A 186 9.02 6.90 19.24
CA GLY A 186 8.85 8.34 19.41
C GLY A 186 10.19 9.06 19.28
N VAL A 187 10.25 10.09 18.44
CA VAL A 187 11.40 10.99 18.27
C VAL A 187 11.02 12.37 18.80
N ILE A 188 11.82 12.93 19.71
CA ILE A 188 11.57 14.25 20.29
C ILE A 188 12.77 15.15 19.99
N ARG A 189 12.57 16.21 19.21
CA ARG A 189 13.59 17.23 18.94
C ARG A 189 13.26 18.57 19.59
N GLY A 190 11.98 18.88 19.73
CA GLY A 190 11.51 20.13 20.31
C GLY A 190 10.04 20.11 20.74
N ALA A 191 9.51 21.27 21.16
CA ALA A 191 8.13 21.41 21.63
C ALA A 191 7.06 21.18 20.54
N THR A 192 7.41 21.43 19.29
CA THR A 192 6.56 21.29 18.09
C THR A 192 7.32 20.55 16.98
N ASP A 193 8.32 19.76 17.37
CA ASP A 193 9.17 18.96 16.48
C ASP A 193 9.33 17.60 17.16
N MET A 194 8.34 16.75 16.92
CA MET A 194 8.27 15.37 17.40
C MET A 194 7.69 14.49 16.31
N ASP A 195 8.17 13.26 16.19
CA ASP A 195 7.64 12.26 15.26
C ASP A 195 7.25 11.00 16.03
N ILE A 196 6.23 10.31 15.52
CA ILE A 196 5.76 9.03 16.05
C ILE A 196 5.72 8.08 14.87
N TYR A 197 6.39 6.94 14.99
CA TYR A 197 6.37 5.91 13.98
C TYR A 197 5.68 4.67 14.53
N VAL A 198 4.83 4.05 13.72
CA VAL A 198 4.20 2.75 13.97
C VAL A 198 4.62 1.82 12.84
N ASN A 199 5.21 0.69 13.17
CA ASN A 199 5.72 -0.30 12.21
C ASN A 199 6.67 0.30 11.16
N GLY A 200 7.53 1.23 11.60
CA GLY A 200 8.52 1.90 10.74
C GLY A 200 7.97 3.06 9.89
N VAL A 201 6.66 3.34 9.96
CA VAL A 201 5.98 4.38 9.15
C VAL A 201 5.55 5.55 10.04
N ASP A 202 5.68 6.79 9.58
CA ASP A 202 5.24 7.98 10.32
C ASP A 202 3.71 7.93 10.53
N ALA A 203 3.29 8.00 11.79
CA ALA A 203 1.90 7.94 12.23
C ALA A 203 1.27 9.34 12.36
N GLY A 204 1.97 10.39 11.93
CA GLY A 204 1.49 11.77 11.94
C GLY A 204 1.08 12.24 13.34
N GLY A 205 0.00 13.03 13.41
CA GLY A 205 -0.67 13.34 14.67
C GLY A 205 -0.66 14.81 15.10
N VAL A 206 -1.24 15.07 16.27
CA VAL A 206 -1.56 16.42 16.75
C VAL A 206 -0.73 16.79 17.98
N TYR A 207 -0.16 17.99 17.96
CA TYR A 207 0.56 18.55 19.11
C TYR A 207 -0.40 19.02 20.20
N SER A 208 -0.01 18.81 21.46
CA SER A 208 -0.73 19.36 22.61
C SER A 208 0.22 19.76 23.75
N GLY A 209 -0.32 20.54 24.68
CA GLY A 209 0.41 21.03 25.85
C GLY A 209 1.17 22.35 25.61
N SER A 210 1.40 23.07 26.70
CA SER A 210 2.02 24.39 26.72
C SER A 210 3.19 24.50 27.70
N GLY A 211 3.73 23.35 28.14
CA GLY A 211 4.89 23.29 29.03
C GLY A 211 6.14 24.01 28.52
N GLY A 212 7.05 24.31 29.44
CA GLY A 212 8.38 24.85 29.19
C GLY A 212 9.33 23.85 28.54
N ALA A 213 10.64 24.14 28.61
CA ALA A 213 11.68 23.23 28.10
C ALA A 213 11.74 21.93 28.93
N LEU A 214 12.19 20.84 28.30
CA LEU A 214 12.44 19.56 28.97
C LEU A 214 13.28 19.78 30.23
N ALA A 215 12.76 19.31 31.36
CA ALA A 215 13.48 19.34 32.62
C ALA A 215 13.29 18.02 33.38
N TYR A 216 14.29 17.72 34.20
CA TYR A 216 14.32 16.54 35.07
C TYR A 216 14.35 16.97 36.52
N ASN A 217 13.78 16.12 37.35
CA ASN A 217 13.90 16.23 38.78
C ASN A 217 14.96 15.24 39.26
N GLY A 218 15.92 15.69 40.07
CA GLY A 218 17.00 14.83 40.58
C GLY A 218 16.55 13.68 41.52
N SER A 219 15.25 13.54 41.78
CA SER A 219 14.64 12.40 42.48
C SER A 219 13.87 11.44 41.55
N GLY A 220 13.74 11.78 40.27
CA GLY A 220 13.01 10.98 39.28
C GLY A 220 13.80 9.74 38.83
N SER A 221 13.09 8.68 38.45
CA SER A 221 13.72 7.42 37.98
C SER A 221 13.33 7.12 36.53
N ALA A 222 14.18 6.36 35.82
CA ALA A 222 13.73 5.73 34.58
C ALA A 222 12.89 4.48 34.93
N ILE A 223 11.83 4.24 34.17
CA ILE A 223 10.90 3.13 34.40
C ILE A 223 10.26 2.67 33.09
N ILE A 224 10.07 1.35 32.97
CA ILE A 224 9.24 0.70 31.93
C ILE A 224 7.97 0.19 32.59
N GLY A 225 6.84 0.28 31.87
CA GLY A 225 5.56 -0.24 32.36
C GLY A 225 4.86 0.63 33.41
N LYS A 226 5.21 1.91 33.53
CA LYS A 226 4.56 2.81 34.50
C LYS A 226 4.42 4.24 34.02
N ASN A 227 3.22 4.81 34.16
CA ASN A 227 3.00 6.24 33.94
C ASN A 227 1.92 6.81 34.87
N HIS A 228 1.66 8.12 34.75
CA HIS A 228 0.60 8.84 35.44
C HIS A 228 -0.50 9.26 34.48
N ASN A 229 -1.75 9.23 34.96
CA ASN A 229 -2.86 9.84 34.25
C ASN A 229 -3.50 10.96 35.09
N GLY A 230 -3.13 12.21 34.82
CA GLY A 230 -3.89 13.41 35.23
C GLY A 230 -4.32 13.48 36.70
N GLY A 231 -3.45 13.15 37.67
CA GLY A 231 -3.73 13.25 39.11
C GLY A 231 -4.41 12.04 39.75
N SER A 232 -4.50 10.90 39.05
CA SER A 232 -4.93 9.61 39.60
C SER A 232 -3.73 8.71 39.97
N LEU A 233 -4.01 7.58 40.63
CA LEU A 233 -3.06 6.50 40.93
C LEU A 233 -2.22 6.11 39.69
N PRO A 234 -0.99 5.60 39.88
CA PRO A 234 -0.17 5.13 38.77
C PRO A 234 -0.91 4.11 37.90
N VAL A 235 -0.69 4.18 36.60
CA VAL A 235 -1.22 3.25 35.60
C VAL A 235 -0.11 2.31 35.12
N TYR A 236 -0.49 1.08 34.82
CA TYR A 236 0.37 -0.03 34.42
C TYR A 236 -0.21 -0.66 33.15
N PRO A 237 0.63 -1.22 32.25
CA PRO A 237 0.15 -1.87 31.05
C PRO A 237 -0.36 -3.27 31.37
N THR A 238 -1.31 -3.75 30.55
CA THR A 238 -1.66 -5.16 30.47
C THR A 238 -1.41 -5.62 29.04
N GLY A 239 -0.46 -6.54 28.86
CA GLY A 239 0.02 -7.02 27.57
C GLY A 239 1.52 -7.28 27.58
N ASN A 240 2.16 -7.38 26.41
CA ASN A 240 3.57 -7.80 26.31
C ASN A 240 4.44 -6.66 25.77
N MET A 241 5.69 -6.60 26.19
CA MET A 241 6.68 -5.68 25.64
C MET A 241 7.98 -6.40 25.33
N ASP A 242 8.65 -5.95 24.28
CA ASP A 242 9.86 -6.55 23.74
C ASP A 242 10.81 -5.46 23.19
N ASP A 243 12.11 -5.74 23.20
CA ASP A 243 13.15 -5.04 22.43
C ASP A 243 13.16 -3.50 22.60
N ILE A 244 13.11 -3.04 23.85
CA ILE A 244 13.00 -1.62 24.22
C ILE A 244 14.36 -0.91 24.11
N ARG A 245 14.41 0.18 23.33
CA ARG A 245 15.62 0.98 23.07
C ARG A 245 15.44 2.45 23.36
N VAL A 246 16.52 3.09 23.83
CA VAL A 246 16.60 4.53 24.07
C VAL A 246 17.87 5.10 23.44
N TYR A 247 17.73 6.17 22.68
CA TYR A 247 18.81 6.89 22.00
C TYR A 247 18.89 8.34 22.48
N ASN A 248 20.12 8.85 22.63
CA ASN A 248 20.40 10.24 22.99
C ASN A 248 20.53 11.17 21.76
N ARG A 249 19.87 10.80 20.67
CA ARG A 249 19.78 11.57 19.43
C ARG A 249 18.46 11.27 18.74
N ALA A 250 18.10 12.08 17.75
CA ALA A 250 17.05 11.72 16.81
C ALA A 250 17.55 10.62 15.87
N LEU A 251 16.75 9.56 15.70
CA LEU A 251 16.89 8.61 14.61
C LEU A 251 16.22 9.14 13.35
N SER A 252 16.75 8.80 12.17
CA SER A 252 16.08 9.05 10.89
C SER A 252 14.98 8.02 10.62
N ALA A 253 14.10 8.28 9.65
CA ALA A 253 13.07 7.33 9.25
C ALA A 253 13.68 5.98 8.81
N GLU A 254 14.85 6.02 8.17
CA GLU A 254 15.62 4.85 7.71
C GLU A 254 16.05 3.98 8.89
N GLU A 255 16.62 4.61 9.92
CA GLU A 255 17.09 3.90 11.11
C GLU A 255 15.93 3.30 11.90
N ILE A 256 14.76 3.96 11.90
CA ILE A 256 13.54 3.48 12.56
C ILE A 256 12.90 2.33 11.78
N ALA A 257 12.90 2.40 10.44
CA ALA A 257 12.47 1.30 9.59
C ALA A 257 13.38 0.09 9.79
N GLN A 258 14.70 0.28 9.88
CA GLN A 258 15.64 -0.80 10.20
C GLN A 258 15.35 -1.44 11.57
N LEU A 259 14.98 -0.64 12.58
CA LEU A 259 14.58 -1.16 13.90
C LEU A 259 13.31 -2.03 13.84
N TYR A 260 12.31 -1.60 13.04
CA TYR A 260 11.12 -2.40 12.79
C TYR A 260 11.45 -3.69 12.03
N GLU A 261 12.22 -3.59 10.96
CA GLU A 261 12.55 -4.72 10.11
C GLU A 261 13.43 -5.75 10.85
N TYR A 262 14.31 -5.29 11.73
CA TYR A 262 15.09 -6.18 12.59
C TYR A 262 14.20 -7.10 13.44
N GLY A 263 13.05 -6.61 13.91
CA GLY A 263 12.09 -7.44 14.63
C GLY A 263 11.38 -8.50 13.77
N LEU A 264 11.50 -8.40 12.44
CA LEU A 264 10.87 -9.32 11.48
C LEU A 264 11.89 -10.22 10.78
N ALA A 265 13.16 -10.16 11.17
CA ALA A 265 14.32 -10.60 10.39
C ALA A 265 14.61 -12.11 10.42
N ASP A 266 13.58 -12.97 10.34
CA ASP A 266 13.79 -14.40 10.13
C ASP A 266 14.35 -14.66 8.73
N GLU A 267 15.27 -15.62 8.58
CA GLU A 267 15.80 -16.00 7.26
C GLU A 267 14.62 -16.40 6.34
N GLY A 268 14.49 -15.74 5.19
CA GLY A 268 13.37 -15.91 4.27
C GLY A 268 12.15 -15.00 4.54
N ALA A 269 12.14 -14.22 5.62
CA ALA A 269 11.10 -13.23 5.88
C ALA A 269 11.04 -12.22 4.75
N MET A 270 9.82 -11.90 4.30
CA MET A 270 9.57 -10.94 3.23
C MET A 270 8.74 -9.78 3.75
N VAL A 271 9.16 -8.55 3.45
CA VAL A 271 8.43 -7.33 3.81
C VAL A 271 8.31 -6.41 2.60
N PHE A 272 7.21 -5.67 2.54
CA PHE A 272 7.07 -4.60 1.56
C PHE A 272 7.73 -3.32 2.09
N ASP A 273 8.80 -2.90 1.44
CA ASP A 273 9.47 -1.64 1.72
C ASP A 273 8.67 -0.50 1.08
N GLN A 274 7.77 0.09 1.87
CA GLN A 274 6.90 1.19 1.41
C GLN A 274 7.68 2.38 0.84
N ARG A 275 8.92 2.63 1.30
CA ARG A 275 9.74 3.74 0.81
C ARG A 275 10.29 3.49 -0.58
N HIS A 276 10.64 2.25 -0.88
CA HIS A 276 11.17 1.84 -2.18
C HIS A 276 10.11 1.23 -3.11
N ALA A 277 8.86 1.14 -2.64
CA ALA A 277 7.75 0.45 -3.30
C ALA A 277 8.12 -0.97 -3.80
N ALA A 278 8.99 -1.65 -3.06
CA ALA A 278 9.58 -2.92 -3.46
C ALA A 278 9.44 -3.95 -2.34
N MET A 279 9.19 -5.19 -2.71
CA MET A 279 9.35 -6.30 -1.79
C MET A 279 10.84 -6.43 -1.44
N LYS A 280 11.17 -6.80 -0.21
CA LYS A 280 12.50 -7.29 0.19
C LYS A 280 12.37 -8.55 1.00
N TYR A 281 13.42 -9.35 0.98
CA TYR A 281 13.55 -10.57 1.74
C TYR A 281 14.83 -10.56 2.58
N CYS A 282 14.79 -11.17 3.76
CA CYS A 282 15.96 -11.42 4.57
C CYS A 282 16.70 -12.63 4.02
N ASN A 283 17.95 -12.45 3.57
CA ASN A 283 18.79 -13.54 3.03
C ASN A 283 19.65 -14.24 4.10
N GLY A 284 19.37 -13.97 5.39
CA GLY A 284 20.14 -14.43 6.54
C GLY A 284 21.23 -13.45 7.01
N THR A 285 21.64 -12.47 6.21
CA THR A 285 22.62 -11.44 6.62
C THR A 285 22.22 -10.00 6.30
N ASP A 286 21.35 -9.78 5.32
CA ASP A 286 20.88 -8.46 4.91
C ASP A 286 19.45 -8.51 4.38
N TRP A 287 18.78 -7.37 4.44
CA TRP A 287 17.52 -7.15 3.73
C TRP A 287 17.81 -6.84 2.25
N VAL A 288 17.37 -7.73 1.37
CA VAL A 288 17.60 -7.63 -0.08
C VAL A 288 16.27 -7.38 -0.78
N HIS A 289 16.14 -6.32 -1.57
CA HIS A 289 14.93 -6.13 -2.39
C HIS A 289 14.72 -7.31 -3.35
N ALA A 290 13.54 -7.93 -3.25
CA ALA A 290 13.06 -8.98 -4.13
C ALA A 290 12.64 -8.35 -5.47
N GLY A 291 13.62 -8.21 -6.38
CA GLY A 291 13.40 -7.83 -7.76
C GLY A 291 13.90 -6.43 -8.12
N LEU A 292 14.23 -6.29 -9.41
CA LEU A 292 14.41 -5.00 -10.08
C LEU A 292 13.00 -4.43 -10.30
N GLY A 293 12.47 -3.71 -9.32
CA GLY A 293 11.17 -3.05 -9.40
C GLY A 293 11.29 -1.61 -9.91
N PRO A 294 10.27 -1.08 -10.59
CA PRO A 294 10.17 0.35 -10.81
C PRO A 294 9.99 1.07 -9.47
N TYR A 295 10.62 2.23 -9.29
CA TYR A 295 10.50 3.05 -8.08
C TYR A 295 10.61 4.54 -8.42
N VAL A 296 10.36 5.41 -7.44
CA VAL A 296 10.41 6.87 -7.60
C VAL A 296 11.60 7.43 -6.81
N PRO A 297 12.76 7.67 -7.45
CA PRO A 297 13.95 8.16 -6.77
C PRO A 297 13.77 9.62 -6.34
N ASN A 298 14.41 9.96 -5.22
CA ASN A 298 14.57 11.36 -4.82
C ASN A 298 15.44 12.11 -5.83
N ALA A 299 15.09 13.36 -6.09
CA ALA A 299 15.75 14.23 -7.04
C ALA A 299 16.27 15.50 -6.35
N VAL A 300 17.48 15.92 -6.73
CA VAL A 300 18.07 17.17 -6.26
C VAL A 300 18.10 18.20 -7.38
N TYR A 301 17.97 19.47 -7.00
CA TYR A 301 17.96 20.61 -7.90
C TYR A 301 19.29 21.37 -7.82
N PHE A 302 19.87 21.64 -9.00
CA PHE A 302 21.01 22.53 -9.20
C PHE A 302 20.50 23.87 -9.73
N ASP A 303 20.78 24.95 -9.01
CA ASP A 303 20.17 26.27 -9.23
C ASP A 303 20.72 27.09 -10.41
N GLY A 304 21.72 26.59 -11.13
CA GLY A 304 22.38 27.32 -12.21
C GLY A 304 23.29 28.45 -11.76
N THR A 305 23.60 28.57 -10.46
CA THR A 305 24.49 29.61 -9.92
C THR A 305 25.78 29.02 -9.36
N ASN A 306 25.72 28.32 -8.22
CA ASN A 306 26.90 27.89 -7.48
C ASN A 306 26.84 26.43 -7.00
N ASP A 307 25.75 25.73 -7.28
CA ASP A 307 25.57 24.32 -6.95
C ASP A 307 26.43 23.43 -7.85
N TYR A 308 27.39 22.72 -7.27
CA TYR A 308 28.14 21.67 -7.93
C TYR A 308 28.78 20.70 -6.94
N LEU A 309 28.99 19.47 -7.39
CA LEU A 309 29.71 18.44 -6.65
C LEU A 309 31.10 18.31 -7.24
N ARG A 310 32.13 18.12 -6.41
CA ARG A 310 33.50 17.99 -6.90
C ARG A 310 34.36 17.05 -6.06
N ILE A 311 35.21 16.29 -6.75
CA ILE A 311 36.36 15.59 -6.15
C ILE A 311 37.66 16.16 -6.71
N LEU A 312 38.62 16.51 -5.84
CA LEU A 312 39.89 17.13 -6.25
C LEU A 312 40.99 16.11 -6.56
N THR A 313 40.74 14.82 -6.29
CA THR A 313 41.62 13.70 -6.62
C THR A 313 41.06 12.91 -7.80
N ASN A 314 41.80 11.88 -8.24
CA ASN A 314 41.21 10.85 -9.10
C ASN A 314 40.20 10.05 -8.29
N LEU A 315 39.19 9.49 -8.97
CA LEU A 315 38.34 8.46 -8.38
C LEU A 315 39.19 7.27 -7.94
N THR A 316 38.80 6.65 -6.82
CA THR A 316 39.49 5.48 -6.27
C THR A 316 39.40 4.31 -7.25
N GLY A 317 40.53 3.70 -7.59
CA GLY A 317 40.57 2.54 -8.51
C GLY A 317 40.40 2.87 -10.01
N ASN A 318 39.97 4.09 -10.37
CA ASN A 318 39.71 4.49 -11.75
C ASN A 318 40.98 4.52 -12.62
N SER A 319 40.84 4.02 -13.85
CA SER A 319 41.89 3.99 -14.87
C SER A 319 41.33 4.32 -16.26
N ASP A 320 42.16 4.91 -17.13
CA ASP A 320 41.75 5.25 -18.50
C ASP A 320 41.28 3.99 -19.24
N SER A 321 40.13 4.05 -19.88
CA SER A 321 39.45 2.88 -20.42
C SER A 321 38.95 3.09 -21.84
N LYS A 322 38.86 1.99 -22.61
CA LYS A 322 38.13 1.95 -23.88
C LYS A 322 36.63 1.67 -23.68
N LEU A 323 36.22 1.33 -22.46
CA LEU A 323 34.87 0.93 -22.10
C LEU A 323 34.28 1.96 -21.13
N VAL A 324 33.09 2.44 -21.42
CA VAL A 324 32.32 3.31 -20.53
C VAL A 324 30.82 3.02 -20.68
N SER A 325 30.12 2.91 -19.55
CA SER A 325 28.67 2.79 -19.51
C SER A 325 28.10 3.75 -18.46
N GLY A 326 26.94 4.33 -18.72
CA GLY A 326 26.29 5.24 -17.79
C GLY A 326 24.79 5.33 -17.99
N SER A 327 24.09 5.72 -16.93
CA SER A 327 22.63 5.90 -16.86
C SER A 327 22.31 7.00 -15.86
N GLY A 328 21.20 7.70 -16.07
CA GLY A 328 20.69 8.64 -15.07
C GLY A 328 19.48 9.41 -15.54
N TRP A 329 18.84 10.09 -14.59
CA TRP A 329 17.67 10.91 -14.84
C TRP A 329 18.03 12.38 -14.73
N PHE A 330 17.50 13.18 -15.64
CA PHE A 330 17.66 14.62 -15.62
C PHE A 330 16.40 15.31 -16.12
N LYS A 331 16.14 16.48 -15.55
CA LYS A 331 15.11 17.41 -16.00
C LYS A 331 15.74 18.79 -16.12
N LYS A 332 15.70 19.37 -17.31
CA LYS A 332 16.27 20.70 -17.52
C LYS A 332 15.33 21.76 -16.96
N GLU A 333 15.91 22.79 -16.37
CA GLU A 333 15.19 23.98 -15.91
C GLU A 333 15.65 25.23 -16.70
N ALA A 334 16.67 25.07 -17.55
CA ALA A 334 17.01 26.01 -18.60
C ALA A 334 17.49 25.28 -19.88
N LEU A 335 16.97 25.72 -21.03
CA LEU A 335 17.43 25.29 -22.35
C LEU A 335 18.82 25.87 -22.68
N GLY A 336 19.49 25.26 -23.63
CA GLY A 336 20.85 25.57 -24.06
C GLY A 336 21.91 24.67 -23.43
N SER A 337 23.16 25.16 -23.44
CA SER A 337 24.32 24.38 -23.05
C SER A 337 24.37 24.14 -21.55
N GLN A 338 24.32 22.87 -21.14
CA GLN A 338 24.41 22.43 -19.75
C GLN A 338 25.54 21.40 -19.59
N ILE A 339 26.22 21.40 -18.44
CA ILE A 339 27.21 20.37 -18.10
C ILE A 339 26.66 19.54 -16.95
N ILE A 340 26.35 18.27 -17.22
CA ILE A 340 25.90 17.33 -16.21
C ILE A 340 27.13 16.77 -15.48
N TYR A 341 28.13 16.30 -16.24
CA TYR A 341 29.36 15.73 -15.71
C TYR A 341 30.59 16.13 -16.52
N THR A 342 31.72 16.35 -15.84
CA THR A 342 33.05 16.46 -16.46
C THR A 342 34.17 16.00 -15.53
N ASN A 343 35.32 15.59 -16.07
CA ASN A 343 36.60 15.54 -15.33
C ASN A 343 37.61 16.59 -15.84
N THR A 344 38.81 16.72 -15.21
CA THR A 344 39.70 17.86 -15.58
C THR A 344 40.12 17.84 -17.04
N SER A 345 40.18 19.05 -17.60
CA SER A 345 40.49 19.33 -19.00
C SER A 345 39.45 18.77 -20.00
N GLY A 346 38.27 18.32 -19.54
CA GLY A 346 37.24 17.74 -20.41
C GLY A 346 37.60 16.37 -20.98
N GLY A 347 38.30 15.53 -20.18
CA GLY A 347 38.70 14.18 -20.56
C GLY A 347 37.51 13.26 -20.87
N PHE A 348 36.45 13.32 -20.08
CA PHE A 348 35.14 12.72 -20.34
C PHE A 348 34.04 13.70 -19.90
N ARG A 349 32.98 13.84 -20.71
CA ARG A 349 31.89 14.79 -20.48
C ARG A 349 30.51 14.21 -20.85
N ILE A 350 29.53 14.59 -20.04
CA ILE A 350 28.10 14.43 -20.30
C ILE A 350 27.48 15.83 -20.30
N ARG A 351 26.89 16.25 -21.42
CA ARG A 351 26.43 17.64 -21.61
C ARG A 351 25.26 17.75 -22.58
N SER A 352 24.53 18.86 -22.51
CA SER A 352 23.74 19.37 -23.62
C SER A 352 24.48 20.51 -24.32
N ASP A 353 24.29 20.68 -25.63
CA ASP A 353 24.81 21.83 -26.36
C ASP A 353 23.81 22.99 -26.47
N ALA A 354 24.19 24.05 -27.18
CA ALA A 354 23.33 25.22 -27.39
C ALA A 354 22.08 24.94 -28.25
N SER A 355 21.97 23.76 -28.85
CA SER A 355 20.80 23.28 -29.58
C SER A 355 20.11 22.12 -28.86
N ASP A 356 20.39 21.93 -27.57
CA ASP A 356 19.75 20.97 -26.68
C ASP A 356 19.98 19.49 -27.03
N TYR A 357 21.00 19.19 -27.84
CA TYR A 357 21.40 17.81 -28.10
C TYR A 357 22.14 17.24 -26.91
N PHE A 358 21.73 16.05 -26.45
CA PHE A 358 22.47 15.29 -25.44
C PHE A 358 23.72 14.66 -26.05
N ILE A 359 24.88 14.89 -25.43
CA ILE A 359 26.19 14.55 -25.98
C ILE A 359 27.06 13.87 -24.94
N ILE A 360 27.67 12.75 -25.35
CA ILE A 360 28.76 12.09 -24.64
C ILE A 360 30.06 12.34 -25.41
N GLU A 361 31.05 12.87 -24.70
CA GLU A 361 32.34 13.26 -25.30
C GLU A 361 33.51 12.74 -24.49
N GLY A 362 34.58 12.33 -25.18
CA GLY A 362 35.83 11.86 -24.57
C GLY A 362 37.06 12.30 -25.34
N GLN A 363 38.15 12.61 -24.63
CA GLN A 363 39.45 12.96 -25.19
C GLN A 363 40.49 11.84 -24.97
N ASN A 364 41.54 11.85 -25.78
CA ASN A 364 42.66 10.91 -25.61
C ASN A 364 43.56 11.23 -24.40
N ILE A 365 44.37 10.25 -24.05
CA ILE A 365 45.46 10.37 -23.07
C ILE A 365 46.38 11.54 -23.49
N GLY A 366 46.48 12.56 -22.62
CA GLY A 366 47.27 13.78 -22.88
C GLY A 366 46.51 15.02 -23.37
N ALA A 367 45.18 14.95 -23.51
CA ALA A 367 44.31 16.08 -23.90
C ALA A 367 44.65 16.71 -25.26
N THR A 368 45.04 15.88 -26.25
CA THR A 368 45.50 16.36 -27.57
C THR A 368 44.43 16.32 -28.66
N GLY A 369 43.28 15.67 -28.41
CA GLY A 369 42.11 15.70 -29.28
C GLY A 369 40.94 14.84 -28.77
N THR A 370 39.73 15.16 -29.23
CA THR A 370 38.50 14.38 -29.03
C THR A 370 38.63 13.01 -29.72
N VAL A 371 38.31 11.93 -29.02
CA VAL A 371 38.30 10.55 -29.54
C VAL A 371 36.90 9.95 -29.58
N LEU A 372 35.99 10.47 -28.77
CA LEU A 372 34.58 10.09 -28.75
C LEU A 372 33.75 11.37 -28.77
N GLU A 373 32.81 11.47 -29.70
CA GLU A 373 31.71 12.41 -29.66
C GLU A 373 30.50 11.73 -30.31
N ILE A 374 29.54 11.34 -29.47
CA ILE A 374 28.25 10.82 -29.90
C ILE A 374 27.15 11.70 -29.34
N ALA A 375 26.18 12.02 -30.19
CA ALA A 375 25.02 12.83 -29.85
C ALA A 375 23.73 12.07 -30.16
N ALA A 376 22.66 12.33 -29.40
CA ALA A 376 21.32 11.92 -29.79
C ALA A 376 20.93 12.54 -31.15
N SER A 377 20.11 11.88 -31.96
CA SER A 377 19.66 12.46 -33.24
C SER A 377 18.59 13.54 -33.09
N ASN A 378 17.90 13.57 -31.95
CA ASN A 378 16.89 14.57 -31.62
C ASN A 378 17.33 15.37 -30.39
N PRO A 379 17.05 16.69 -30.36
CA PRO A 379 17.30 17.53 -29.20
C PRO A 379 16.27 17.23 -28.09
N ILE A 380 16.68 17.44 -26.84
CA ILE A 380 15.82 17.34 -25.65
C ILE A 380 15.51 18.77 -25.20
N ALA A 381 14.54 19.36 -25.90
CA ALA A 381 14.24 20.80 -25.89
C ALA A 381 12.94 21.13 -25.12
N ASP A 382 12.76 20.46 -24.00
CA ASP A 382 11.63 20.52 -23.09
C ASP A 382 12.12 20.63 -21.63
N TYR A 383 11.17 20.63 -20.71
CA TYR A 383 11.39 20.73 -19.26
C TYR A 383 10.86 19.47 -18.55
N ASP A 384 10.81 18.34 -19.26
CA ASP A 384 10.32 17.08 -18.73
C ASP A 384 11.47 16.21 -18.19
N TRP A 385 11.11 15.20 -17.40
CA TRP A 385 12.08 14.20 -16.94
C TRP A 385 12.46 13.28 -18.10
N HIS A 386 13.76 13.18 -18.35
CA HIS A 386 14.31 12.24 -19.30
C HIS A 386 15.31 11.29 -18.64
N HIS A 387 15.29 10.04 -19.07
CA HIS A 387 16.30 9.06 -18.73
C HIS A 387 17.31 8.97 -19.86
N PHE A 388 18.59 9.21 -19.57
CA PHE A 388 19.67 8.91 -20.50
C PHE A 388 20.34 7.60 -20.13
N MET A 389 20.80 6.87 -21.15
CA MET A 389 21.61 5.68 -20.94
C MET A 389 22.53 5.45 -22.13
N PHE A 390 23.80 5.14 -21.88
CA PHE A 390 24.79 4.94 -22.92
C PHE A 390 25.77 3.82 -22.57
N SER A 391 26.31 3.18 -23.61
CA SER A 391 27.43 2.25 -23.47
C SER A 391 28.30 2.27 -24.71
N VAL A 392 29.61 2.34 -24.49
CA VAL A 392 30.61 2.47 -25.56
C VAL A 392 31.76 1.51 -25.31
N ASP A 393 32.07 0.70 -26.31
CA ASP A 393 33.35 0.00 -26.48
C ASP A 393 34.07 0.63 -27.66
N MET A 394 35.17 1.35 -27.39
CA MET A 394 35.95 2.10 -28.39
C MET A 394 36.64 1.20 -29.43
N SER A 395 36.68 -0.13 -29.19
CA SER A 395 37.29 -1.09 -30.12
C SER A 395 36.34 -1.63 -31.19
N ASP A 396 35.03 -1.38 -31.06
CA ASP A 396 34.00 -1.87 -31.98
C ASP A 396 32.96 -0.80 -32.27
N THR A 397 32.89 -0.37 -33.53
CA THR A 397 31.93 0.64 -33.96
C THR A 397 30.48 0.18 -33.85
N ASN A 398 30.16 -1.10 -33.66
CA ASN A 398 28.78 -1.55 -33.43
C ASN A 398 28.36 -1.46 -31.96
N LYS A 399 29.31 -1.26 -31.05
CA LYS A 399 29.09 -1.24 -29.59
C LYS A 399 29.11 0.18 -29.04
N ARG A 400 28.30 1.04 -29.65
CA ARG A 400 28.13 2.45 -29.27
C ARG A 400 26.65 2.75 -29.26
N HIS A 401 26.08 2.76 -28.07
CA HIS A 401 24.65 2.93 -27.87
C HIS A 401 24.38 4.15 -27.03
N LEU A 402 23.32 4.86 -27.39
CA LEU A 402 22.73 5.95 -26.62
C LEU A 402 21.21 5.79 -26.73
N TYR A 403 20.57 5.75 -25.58
CA TYR A 403 19.12 5.65 -25.42
C TYR A 403 18.66 6.85 -24.60
N ILE A 404 17.51 7.39 -25.00
CA ILE A 404 16.77 8.41 -24.27
C ILE A 404 15.39 7.81 -24.03
N ASP A 405 14.95 7.80 -22.77
CA ASP A 405 13.67 7.23 -22.32
C ASP A 405 13.49 5.75 -22.72
N GLY A 406 14.59 5.00 -22.72
CA GLY A 406 14.62 3.59 -23.10
C GLY A 406 14.49 3.32 -24.61
N VAL A 407 14.34 4.36 -25.43
CA VAL A 407 14.25 4.30 -26.89
C VAL A 407 15.61 4.59 -27.53
N ASP A 408 15.98 3.81 -28.55
CA ASP A 408 17.24 4.00 -29.28
C ASP A 408 17.25 5.40 -29.92
N SER A 409 18.17 6.25 -29.47
CA SER A 409 18.20 7.64 -29.89
C SER A 409 18.73 7.85 -31.30
N SER A 410 19.17 6.79 -32.00
CA SER A 410 19.87 6.86 -33.29
C SER A 410 21.02 7.88 -33.26
N ILE A 411 22.25 7.44 -33.04
CA ILE A 411 23.34 8.39 -32.75
C ILE A 411 23.91 9.11 -33.97
N VAL A 412 24.20 10.41 -33.81
CA VAL A 412 25.10 11.17 -34.68
C VAL A 412 26.51 11.04 -34.14
N VAL A 413 27.45 10.56 -34.97
CA VAL A 413 28.86 10.41 -34.58
C VAL A 413 29.66 11.58 -35.14
N GLY A 414 30.17 12.43 -34.26
CA GLY A 414 31.11 13.49 -34.62
C GLY A 414 32.52 12.94 -34.79
N THR A 415 33.08 12.36 -33.73
CA THR A 415 34.41 11.73 -33.73
C THR A 415 34.35 10.36 -33.05
N TYR A 416 35.02 9.37 -33.65
CA TYR A 416 35.19 8.05 -33.04
C TYR A 416 36.55 7.47 -33.47
N LEU A 417 37.48 7.36 -32.53
CA LEU A 417 38.82 6.86 -32.75
C LEU A 417 39.10 5.75 -31.73
N ASP A 418 39.58 4.59 -32.18
CA ASP A 418 39.93 3.46 -31.31
C ASP A 418 41.12 3.80 -30.40
N SER A 419 40.83 4.47 -29.30
CA SER A 419 41.75 4.97 -28.28
C SER A 419 41.04 4.94 -26.94
N ALA A 420 41.81 4.75 -25.87
CA ALA A 420 41.28 4.90 -24.51
C ALA A 420 40.79 6.35 -24.30
N ILE A 421 39.67 6.47 -23.61
CA ILE A 421 39.09 7.72 -23.12
C ILE A 421 39.80 8.08 -21.82
N ARG A 422 40.17 9.35 -21.68
CA ARG A 422 40.80 9.87 -20.48
C ARG A 422 39.76 10.06 -19.36
N THR A 423 39.58 9.04 -18.55
CA THR A 423 38.76 9.07 -17.35
C THR A 423 39.58 9.45 -16.12
N THR A 424 40.90 9.31 -16.15
CA THR A 424 41.79 9.67 -15.04
C THR A 424 42.17 11.15 -14.99
N GLY A 425 42.24 11.68 -13.77
CA GLY A 425 42.69 13.04 -13.52
C GLY A 425 42.21 13.56 -12.18
N THR A 426 42.56 14.81 -11.86
CA THR A 426 41.91 15.53 -10.77
C THR A 426 40.55 16.05 -11.24
N GLY A 427 39.67 16.54 -10.36
CA GLY A 427 38.57 17.43 -10.75
C GLY A 427 37.40 16.77 -11.49
N HIS A 428 36.92 15.61 -11.03
CA HIS A 428 35.60 15.15 -11.45
C HIS A 428 34.54 16.05 -10.81
N ALA A 429 33.53 16.45 -11.58
CA ALA A 429 32.50 17.36 -11.13
C ALA A 429 31.13 17.06 -11.77
N PHE A 430 30.08 17.25 -10.98
CA PHE A 430 28.70 17.35 -11.42
C PHE A 430 28.20 18.78 -11.22
N GLY A 431 27.35 19.26 -12.10
CA GLY A 431 26.70 20.56 -11.92
C GLY A 431 27.54 21.77 -12.35
N SER A 432 28.82 21.60 -12.67
CA SER A 432 29.64 22.68 -13.24
C SER A 432 30.84 22.18 -14.04
N ASP A 433 31.42 23.05 -14.86
CA ASP A 433 32.77 22.82 -15.38
C ASP A 433 33.83 22.86 -14.26
N THR A 434 35.02 22.33 -14.51
CA THR A 434 36.09 22.30 -13.49
C THR A 434 36.59 23.68 -13.03
N GLY A 435 36.11 24.77 -13.62
CA GLY A 435 36.44 26.16 -13.31
C GLY A 435 35.28 27.00 -12.75
N GLY A 436 34.07 26.47 -12.61
CA GLY A 436 32.88 27.22 -12.16
C GLY A 436 32.29 28.16 -13.23
N GLY A 437 32.61 27.97 -14.51
CA GLY A 437 32.26 28.89 -15.60
C GLY A 437 30.90 28.65 -16.24
N ILE A 438 30.42 27.39 -16.21
CA ILE A 438 29.07 26.98 -16.64
C ILE A 438 28.47 26.24 -15.45
N SER A 439 27.32 26.69 -14.97
CA SER A 439 26.59 26.06 -13.86
C SER A 439 25.33 25.39 -14.40
N LEU A 440 25.06 24.18 -13.91
CA LEU A 440 23.91 23.38 -14.31
C LEU A 440 22.63 23.98 -13.71
N ASN A 441 21.63 24.24 -14.55
CA ASN A 441 20.28 24.54 -14.09
C ASN A 441 19.36 23.36 -14.48
N ALA A 442 19.30 22.35 -13.62
CA ALA A 442 18.58 21.10 -13.85
C ALA A 442 18.35 20.35 -12.54
N ALA A 443 17.35 19.47 -12.52
CA ALA A 443 17.22 18.43 -11.52
C ALA A 443 17.87 17.13 -11.97
N LEU A 444 18.48 16.39 -11.05
CA LEU A 444 19.13 15.09 -11.30
C LEU A 444 18.62 14.02 -10.31
N ALA A 445 18.54 12.77 -10.77
CA ALA A 445 18.29 11.60 -9.93
C ALA A 445 19.02 10.36 -10.48
N ASP A 446 19.39 9.43 -9.59
CA ASP A 446 20.01 8.13 -9.89
C ASP A 446 21.13 8.16 -10.94
N ILE A 447 22.20 8.89 -10.66
CA ILE A 447 23.33 8.94 -11.59
C ILE A 447 24.21 7.71 -11.38
N TRP A 448 24.32 6.85 -12.40
CA TRP A 448 25.13 5.64 -12.43
C TRP A 448 26.19 5.73 -13.54
N LEU A 449 27.48 5.64 -13.22
CA LEU A 449 28.58 5.76 -14.18
C LEU A 449 29.74 4.82 -13.86
N ASP A 450 30.11 3.98 -14.83
CA ASP A 450 31.11 2.93 -14.68
C ASP A 450 32.14 2.98 -15.83
N TYR A 451 33.42 3.08 -15.47
CA TYR A 451 34.57 3.07 -16.35
C TYR A 451 35.24 1.69 -16.34
N GLY A 452 35.37 1.09 -17.52
CA GLY A 452 35.93 -0.27 -17.62
C GLY A 452 34.88 -1.36 -17.84
N THR A 453 33.60 -1.02 -17.76
CA THR A 453 32.50 -1.94 -18.04
C THR A 453 31.74 -1.52 -19.31
N TYR A 454 31.47 -2.49 -20.18
CA TYR A 454 30.53 -2.35 -21.29
C TYR A 454 29.26 -3.15 -20.98
N VAL A 455 28.15 -2.45 -20.80
CA VAL A 455 26.82 -3.06 -20.75
C VAL A 455 26.26 -3.11 -22.17
N ASP A 456 25.92 -4.28 -22.69
CA ASP A 456 25.33 -4.39 -24.02
C ASP A 456 23.87 -3.91 -24.00
N LEU A 457 23.69 -2.62 -24.29
CA LEU A 457 22.37 -1.97 -24.29
C LEU A 457 21.56 -2.26 -25.54
N SER A 458 22.13 -2.92 -26.56
CA SER A 458 21.32 -3.41 -27.69
C SER A 458 20.32 -4.48 -27.24
N VAL A 459 20.66 -5.22 -26.19
CA VAL A 459 19.81 -6.21 -25.53
C VAL A 459 18.81 -5.50 -24.61
N GLU A 460 17.52 -5.67 -24.88
CA GLU A 460 16.45 -5.04 -24.10
C GLU A 460 16.51 -5.40 -22.62
N ALA A 461 16.74 -6.66 -22.27
CA ALA A 461 16.86 -7.09 -20.89
C ALA A 461 17.94 -6.33 -20.09
N ASN A 462 19.02 -5.88 -20.74
CA ASN A 462 20.03 -5.06 -20.07
C ASN A 462 19.55 -3.62 -19.86
N ARG A 463 18.74 -3.07 -20.78
CA ARG A 463 18.09 -1.77 -20.61
C ARG A 463 17.07 -1.78 -19.48
N ARG A 464 16.31 -2.88 -19.35
CA ARG A 464 15.30 -3.06 -18.29
C ARG A 464 15.86 -3.11 -16.87
N LYS A 465 17.18 -3.16 -16.72
CA LYS A 465 17.84 -3.02 -15.41
C LYS A 465 17.91 -1.58 -14.93
N PHE A 466 17.76 -0.60 -15.83
CA PHE A 466 17.86 0.84 -15.54
C PHE A 466 16.54 1.58 -15.74
N ILE A 467 15.70 1.14 -16.69
CA ILE A 467 14.38 1.75 -16.97
C ILE A 467 13.31 0.70 -17.31
N SER A 468 12.11 0.84 -16.74
CA SER A 468 11.00 -0.09 -16.94
C SER A 468 10.42 -0.03 -18.37
N ALA A 469 9.56 -1.00 -18.70
CA ALA A 469 8.75 -0.99 -19.93
C ALA A 469 7.91 0.29 -20.10
N SER A 470 7.39 0.81 -18.99
CA SER A 470 6.56 2.00 -18.92
C SER A 470 7.35 3.31 -18.78
N GLY A 471 8.69 3.28 -18.84
CA GLY A 471 9.51 4.47 -18.70
C GLY A 471 9.71 4.92 -17.24
N MET A 472 9.59 4.01 -16.28
CA MET A 472 9.82 4.30 -14.85
C MET A 472 11.28 4.01 -14.46
N PRO A 473 11.85 4.75 -13.48
CA PRO A 473 13.14 4.43 -12.88
C PRO A 473 13.15 3.04 -12.26
N MET A 474 14.27 2.31 -12.38
CA MET A 474 14.46 0.99 -11.77
C MET A 474 15.40 1.09 -10.58
N TYR A 475 15.11 0.35 -9.50
CA TYR A 475 16.00 0.31 -8.35
C TYR A 475 17.33 -0.37 -8.72
N LEU A 476 18.45 0.34 -8.52
CA LEU A 476 19.79 -0.12 -8.93
C LEU A 476 20.59 -0.79 -7.80
N GLY A 477 20.01 -0.92 -6.61
CA GLY A 477 20.68 -1.41 -5.41
C GLY A 477 21.20 -0.28 -4.53
N GLU A 478 21.60 -0.60 -3.30
CA GLU A 478 22.10 0.38 -2.34
C GLU A 478 23.37 1.09 -2.84
N ASP A 479 24.27 0.35 -3.48
CA ASP A 479 25.55 0.81 -4.04
C ASP A 479 25.54 0.87 -5.58
N GLY A 480 24.40 0.61 -6.22
CA GLY A 480 24.26 0.59 -7.67
C GLY A 480 24.75 -0.71 -8.32
N SER A 481 25.01 -1.77 -7.55
CA SER A 481 25.57 -3.02 -8.09
C SER A 481 24.58 -3.92 -8.83
N LEU A 482 23.27 -3.77 -8.69
CA LEU A 482 22.29 -4.72 -9.27
C LEU A 482 22.37 -4.86 -10.80
N PRO A 483 22.62 -3.80 -11.59
CA PRO A 483 22.65 -3.94 -13.05
C PRO A 483 23.79 -4.83 -13.57
N THR A 484 24.95 -4.82 -12.91
CA THR A 484 26.20 -5.45 -13.38
C THR A 484 26.75 -6.53 -12.44
N GLY A 485 26.26 -6.61 -11.21
CA GLY A 485 26.78 -7.43 -10.12
C GLY A 485 27.96 -6.81 -9.36
N ALA A 486 28.32 -5.56 -9.64
CA ALA A 486 29.40 -4.84 -8.96
C ALA A 486 29.09 -3.33 -8.91
N ALA A 487 29.47 -2.66 -7.82
CA ALA A 487 29.29 -1.22 -7.69
C ALA A 487 30.02 -0.46 -8.82
N PRO A 488 29.39 0.53 -9.47
CA PRO A 488 30.03 1.39 -10.46
C PRO A 488 31.07 2.31 -9.81
N ASP A 489 31.88 3.01 -10.61
CA ASP A 489 32.77 4.06 -10.08
C ASP A 489 31.99 5.19 -9.40
N ILE A 490 30.85 5.60 -9.97
CA ILE A 490 29.99 6.65 -9.42
C ILE A 490 28.55 6.16 -9.37
N PHE A 491 27.96 6.22 -8.19
CA PHE A 491 26.52 6.10 -7.98
C PHE A 491 26.04 7.20 -7.00
N LEU A 492 25.20 8.11 -7.49
CA LEU A 492 24.61 9.20 -6.71
C LEU A 492 23.08 9.03 -6.67
N THR A 493 22.56 8.78 -5.47
CA THR A 493 21.13 8.59 -5.17
C THR A 493 20.86 8.84 -3.68
N GLY A 494 19.58 8.95 -3.30
CA GLY A 494 19.12 9.09 -1.92
C GLY A 494 18.63 10.49 -1.58
N ASP A 495 18.59 10.82 -0.29
CA ASP A 495 18.04 12.10 0.19
C ASP A 495 18.97 13.28 -0.10
N THR A 496 18.38 14.47 -0.23
CA THR A 496 19.08 15.71 -0.59
C THR A 496 20.32 15.98 0.27
N GLU A 497 20.25 15.74 1.59
CA GLU A 497 21.37 15.97 2.53
C GLU A 497 22.57 15.06 2.25
N ASN A 498 22.33 13.85 1.75
CA ASN A 498 23.36 12.82 1.54
C ASN A 498 23.65 12.57 0.05
N TRP A 499 23.00 13.29 -0.86
CA TRP A 499 23.09 13.01 -2.30
C TRP A 499 24.50 13.20 -2.88
N HIS A 500 25.34 14.04 -2.23
CA HIS A 500 26.74 14.23 -2.61
C HIS A 500 27.65 13.03 -2.25
N ILE A 501 27.16 12.09 -1.43
CA ILE A 501 27.90 10.89 -1.05
C ILE A 501 27.84 9.89 -2.21
N ASN A 502 29.00 9.64 -2.82
CA ASN A 502 29.12 8.59 -3.82
C ASN A 502 28.97 7.22 -3.14
N LYS A 503 27.90 6.51 -3.47
CA LYS A 503 27.64 5.14 -3.02
C LYS A 503 28.39 4.09 -3.86
N GLY A 504 28.94 4.50 -5.01
CA GLY A 504 29.82 3.67 -5.84
C GLY A 504 31.25 3.58 -5.30
N ALA A 505 32.11 2.81 -5.98
CA ALA A 505 33.45 2.48 -5.53
C ALA A 505 34.48 3.63 -5.64
N GLY A 506 34.17 4.70 -6.39
CA GLY A 506 35.11 5.77 -6.75
C GLY A 506 35.42 6.80 -5.67
N GLY A 507 34.79 6.74 -4.50
CA GLY A 507 34.97 7.70 -3.40
C GLY A 507 34.10 8.96 -3.52
N GLY A 508 33.86 9.64 -2.38
CA GLY A 508 32.85 10.69 -2.23
C GLY A 508 33.17 12.05 -2.86
N PHE A 509 32.12 12.82 -3.17
CA PHE A 509 32.22 14.20 -3.65
C PHE A 509 32.09 15.20 -2.50
N THR A 510 32.66 16.39 -2.69
CA THR A 510 32.41 17.55 -1.83
C THR A 510 31.38 18.44 -2.50
N GLU A 511 30.35 18.80 -1.74
CA GLU A 511 29.31 19.73 -2.16
C GLU A 511 29.78 21.19 -2.05
N ASN A 512 29.45 21.99 -3.05
CA ASN A 512 29.60 23.44 -3.04
C ASN A 512 28.32 24.08 -3.58
N GLY A 513 27.82 25.12 -2.92
CA GLY A 513 26.40 25.45 -3.03
C GLY A 513 25.60 24.50 -2.13
N ALA A 514 24.32 24.77 -1.93
CA ALA A 514 23.47 23.90 -1.11
C ALA A 514 22.45 23.27 -2.03
N LEU A 515 22.59 21.97 -2.31
CA LEU A 515 21.63 21.25 -3.10
C LEU A 515 20.26 21.35 -2.45
N THR A 516 19.25 21.63 -3.26
CA THR A 516 17.87 21.72 -2.81
C THR A 516 17.07 20.54 -3.34
N TYR A 517 15.94 20.27 -2.70
CA TYR A 517 15.02 19.26 -3.17
C TYR A 517 14.34 19.72 -4.48
N SER A 518 14.22 18.83 -5.46
CA SER A 518 13.46 19.11 -6.69
C SER A 518 11.96 18.93 -6.46
N SER A 519 11.14 19.88 -6.92
CA SER A 519 9.67 19.84 -6.79
C SER A 519 8.99 18.72 -7.58
N SER A 520 9.72 18.00 -8.43
CA SER A 520 9.20 16.88 -9.23
C SER A 520 10.22 15.74 -9.26
N ARG A 521 9.77 14.49 -9.40
CA ARG A 521 10.64 13.30 -9.45
C ARG A 521 10.46 12.52 -10.77
N PRO A 522 11.48 11.82 -11.27
CA PRO A 522 11.31 10.98 -12.44
C PRO A 522 10.42 9.78 -12.12
N GLY A 523 9.54 9.40 -13.06
CA GLY A 523 8.48 8.42 -12.83
C GLY A 523 7.26 8.96 -12.07
N GLN A 524 7.30 10.21 -11.59
CA GLN A 524 6.09 10.95 -11.21
C GLN A 524 5.37 11.32 -12.52
N SER A 525 4.26 10.66 -12.81
CA SER A 525 3.62 10.72 -14.12
C SER A 525 3.14 12.13 -14.47
N THR A 526 3.66 12.71 -15.56
CA THR A 526 3.01 13.78 -16.35
C THR A 526 2.15 13.19 -17.50
N SER A 527 1.96 11.87 -17.52
CA SER A 527 1.11 11.16 -18.47
C SER A 527 -0.23 10.74 -17.83
N LEU A 528 -1.33 11.17 -18.44
CA LEU A 528 -2.70 11.24 -17.91
C LEU A 528 -3.38 9.89 -17.55
N SER A 529 -2.66 8.78 -17.42
CA SER A 529 -3.22 7.52 -16.90
C SER A 529 -3.14 7.51 -15.38
N GLY A 530 -3.98 8.32 -14.72
CA GLY A 530 -4.00 8.41 -13.25
C GLY A 530 -4.47 9.74 -12.69
N SER A 531 -4.62 10.75 -13.55
CA SER A 531 -5.02 12.11 -13.17
C SER A 531 -6.51 12.37 -13.40
N GLY A 532 -7.11 13.20 -12.54
CA GLY A 532 -8.48 13.68 -12.71
C GLY A 532 -8.57 14.98 -13.52
N TYR A 533 -9.79 15.44 -13.80
CA TYR A 533 -10.04 16.75 -14.40
C TYR A 533 -10.89 17.63 -13.48
N PHE A 534 -10.51 18.90 -13.40
CA PHE A 534 -11.25 19.95 -12.71
C PHE A 534 -11.83 20.90 -13.77
N VAL A 535 -13.14 20.78 -14.02
CA VAL A 535 -13.79 21.39 -15.18
C VAL A 535 -14.81 22.45 -14.77
N GLU A 536 -14.58 23.69 -15.22
CA GLU A 536 -15.46 24.82 -14.95
C GLU A 536 -16.66 24.87 -15.93
N MET A 537 -17.85 25.17 -15.38
CA MET A 537 -19.12 25.19 -16.11
C MET A 537 -19.60 26.61 -16.49
N PRO A 538 -20.28 26.79 -17.65
CA PRO A 538 -20.52 28.12 -18.20
C PRO A 538 -21.70 28.92 -17.61
N TYR A 539 -22.86 28.34 -17.27
CA TYR A 539 -24.00 29.13 -16.74
C TYR A 539 -25.09 28.24 -16.13
N PHE A 540 -25.60 28.64 -14.97
CA PHE A 540 -27.01 28.42 -14.59
C PHE A 540 -27.63 29.76 -14.15
N VAL A 541 -28.95 29.89 -14.14
CA VAL A 541 -29.64 30.99 -13.46
C VAL A 541 -30.87 30.35 -12.83
N ASP A 542 -30.98 30.42 -11.50
CA ASP A 542 -32.17 30.05 -10.72
C ASP A 542 -32.78 28.66 -11.03
N ALA A 543 -31.96 27.60 -11.11
CA ALA A 543 -32.44 26.22 -11.25
C ALA A 543 -32.28 25.42 -9.94
N ASP A 544 -33.32 24.68 -9.54
CA ASP A 544 -33.22 23.71 -8.45
C ASP A 544 -32.43 22.49 -8.94
N LEU A 545 -31.19 22.35 -8.45
CA LEU A 545 -30.27 21.26 -8.81
C LEU A 545 -30.65 19.92 -8.16
N GLY A 546 -31.68 19.85 -7.30
CA GLY A 546 -32.10 18.61 -6.65
C GLY A 546 -31.16 18.12 -5.54
N GLY A 547 -30.34 19.00 -4.97
CA GLY A 547 -29.31 18.69 -3.96
C GLY A 547 -27.98 18.20 -4.55
N ILE A 548 -27.00 17.84 -3.70
CA ILE A 548 -25.64 17.41 -4.11
C ILE A 548 -25.68 16.22 -5.11
N SER A 549 -26.62 15.31 -4.94
CA SER A 549 -26.80 14.16 -5.86
C SER A 549 -27.33 14.57 -7.24
N GLY A 550 -28.21 15.58 -7.33
CA GLY A 550 -28.69 16.08 -8.62
C GLY A 550 -27.70 17.02 -9.33
N ALA A 551 -26.85 17.70 -8.56
CA ALA A 551 -25.72 18.47 -9.06
C ALA A 551 -24.69 17.61 -9.82
N SER A 552 -24.31 16.45 -9.27
CA SER A 552 -23.33 15.54 -9.90
C SER A 552 -23.86 14.94 -11.22
N GLN A 553 -25.15 14.60 -11.28
CA GLN A 553 -25.80 14.16 -12.53
C GLN A 553 -25.85 15.27 -13.58
N THR A 554 -26.05 16.51 -13.15
CA THR A 554 -25.96 17.69 -14.02
C THR A 554 -24.54 17.86 -14.57
N CYS A 555 -23.50 17.71 -13.73
CA CYS A 555 -22.10 17.70 -14.16
C CYS A 555 -21.83 16.68 -15.26
N LEU A 556 -22.24 15.42 -15.04
CA LEU A 556 -22.05 14.36 -16.03
C LEU A 556 -22.76 14.69 -17.36
N THR A 557 -23.97 15.25 -17.30
CA THR A 557 -24.74 15.59 -18.49
C THR A 557 -24.07 16.71 -19.29
N GLU A 558 -23.63 17.78 -18.62
CA GLU A 558 -22.97 18.91 -19.28
C GLU A 558 -21.59 18.57 -19.83
N LEU A 559 -20.79 17.78 -19.10
CA LEU A 559 -19.47 17.30 -19.56
C LEU A 559 -19.58 16.44 -20.82
N ASN A 560 -20.65 15.67 -20.95
CA ASN A 560 -20.93 14.90 -22.15
C ASN A 560 -21.39 15.78 -23.33
N ASN A 561 -22.10 16.88 -23.08
CA ASN A 561 -22.67 17.74 -24.12
C ASN A 561 -21.69 18.77 -24.71
N ASN A 562 -20.67 19.18 -23.96
CA ASN A 562 -19.74 20.24 -24.36
C ASN A 562 -18.34 19.70 -24.60
N ASP A 563 -17.59 20.32 -25.50
CA ASP A 563 -16.24 19.89 -25.88
C ASP A 563 -15.21 20.67 -25.04
N TRP A 564 -14.48 19.97 -24.15
CA TRP A 564 -13.52 20.55 -23.21
C TRP A 564 -12.17 19.84 -23.34
N LEU A 565 -11.09 20.55 -23.02
CA LEU A 565 -9.75 20.02 -23.19
C LEU A 565 -9.49 18.83 -22.25
N GLY A 566 -9.31 17.63 -22.80
CA GLY A 566 -9.16 16.38 -22.04
C GLY A 566 -10.38 15.44 -22.12
N LYS A 567 -11.49 15.89 -22.73
CA LYS A 567 -12.71 15.08 -22.89
C LYS A 567 -12.48 13.76 -23.60
N ASP A 568 -11.80 13.77 -24.75
CA ASP A 568 -11.54 12.56 -25.52
C ASP A 568 -10.73 11.54 -24.71
N ASN A 569 -9.79 12.01 -23.88
CA ASN A 569 -9.03 11.15 -22.96
C ASN A 569 -9.92 10.61 -21.84
N ALA A 570 -10.76 11.46 -21.22
CA ALA A 570 -11.71 11.01 -20.20
C ALA A 570 -12.72 9.98 -20.73
N ILE A 571 -13.12 10.08 -22.00
CA ILE A 571 -13.97 9.09 -22.68
C ILE A 571 -13.19 7.80 -22.93
N ALA A 572 -11.99 7.89 -23.49
CA ALA A 572 -11.14 6.73 -23.77
C ALA A 572 -10.81 5.93 -22.50
N ASN A 573 -10.72 6.62 -21.37
CA ASN A 573 -10.43 6.05 -20.05
C ASN A 573 -11.70 5.71 -19.22
N GLY A 574 -12.91 5.88 -19.76
CA GLY A 574 -14.16 5.55 -19.06
C GLY A 574 -14.49 6.44 -17.85
N GLN A 575 -13.87 7.61 -17.73
CA GLN A 575 -14.01 8.52 -16.59
C GLN A 575 -15.33 9.31 -16.62
N LEU A 576 -15.98 9.46 -17.78
CA LEU A 576 -17.29 10.11 -17.91
C LEU A 576 -18.46 9.17 -17.56
N ALA A 577 -18.42 8.62 -16.34
CA ALA A 577 -19.48 7.80 -15.75
C ALA A 577 -20.02 8.45 -14.48
N SER A 578 -21.26 8.15 -14.10
CA SER A 578 -21.90 8.72 -12.90
C SER A 578 -21.21 8.37 -11.59
N THR A 579 -20.32 7.37 -11.59
CA THR A 579 -19.51 6.97 -10.43
C THR A 579 -18.25 7.81 -10.25
N ASN A 580 -17.75 8.43 -11.32
CA ASN A 580 -16.45 9.12 -11.36
C ASN A 580 -16.61 10.64 -11.58
N VAL A 581 -17.84 11.11 -11.78
CA VAL A 581 -18.14 12.53 -11.99
C VAL A 581 -18.93 13.07 -10.80
N ARG A 582 -18.41 14.11 -10.16
CA ARG A 582 -19.04 14.76 -9.01
C ARG A 582 -18.99 16.28 -9.10
N ALA A 583 -19.99 16.93 -8.53
CA ALA A 583 -19.97 18.38 -8.35
C ALA A 583 -19.15 18.74 -7.10
N TRP A 584 -18.28 19.74 -7.22
CA TRP A 584 -17.66 20.38 -6.07
C TRP A 584 -18.56 21.51 -5.58
N LEU A 585 -19.17 21.29 -4.42
CA LEU A 585 -20.09 22.22 -3.76
C LEU A 585 -19.83 22.18 -2.26
N CYS A 586 -19.90 23.34 -1.62
CA CYS A 586 -19.78 23.50 -0.18
C CYS A 586 -21.13 23.92 0.40
N ASP A 587 -21.60 23.24 1.44
CA ASP A 587 -22.80 23.62 2.19
C ASP A 587 -22.46 23.88 3.67
N SER A 588 -23.49 24.08 4.49
CA SER A 588 -23.34 24.29 5.94
C SER A 588 -22.83 23.07 6.71
N ASN A 589 -22.52 21.94 6.05
CA ASN A 589 -22.04 20.68 6.62
C ASN A 589 -20.67 20.24 6.08
N GLY A 590 -20.23 20.76 4.93
CA GLY A 590 -18.90 20.52 4.38
C GLY A 590 -18.81 20.71 2.86
N CYS A 591 -17.62 20.50 2.30
CA CYS A 591 -17.39 20.37 0.86
C CYS A 591 -17.14 18.88 0.54
N ASN A 592 -17.26 18.48 -0.74
CA ASN A 592 -16.78 17.17 -1.18
C ASN A 592 -15.24 17.18 -1.24
N ASP A 593 -14.61 16.13 -0.72
CA ASP A 593 -13.15 15.96 -0.73
C ASP A 593 -12.65 15.50 -2.12
N PHE A 594 -11.39 15.82 -2.44
CA PHE A 594 -10.72 15.31 -3.63
C PHE A 594 -10.22 13.88 -3.39
N VAL A 595 -9.93 13.12 -4.45
CA VAL A 595 -9.18 11.86 -4.28
C VAL A 595 -7.81 12.24 -3.72
N PRO A 596 -7.31 11.63 -2.64
CA PRO A 596 -5.99 11.94 -2.07
C PRO A 596 -4.84 11.73 -3.06
N ASP A 597 -3.75 12.48 -2.90
CA ASP A 597 -2.51 12.37 -3.69
C ASP A 597 -2.72 12.31 -5.21
N THR A 598 -3.76 13.00 -5.69
CA THR A 598 -4.22 12.91 -7.07
C THR A 598 -4.00 14.24 -7.78
N GLU A 599 -3.34 14.16 -8.93
CA GLU A 599 -3.19 15.32 -9.82
C GLU A 599 -4.49 15.56 -10.60
N TYR A 600 -4.98 16.79 -10.57
CA TYR A 600 -6.15 17.25 -11.32
C TYR A 600 -5.74 18.31 -12.35
N PHE A 601 -6.10 18.08 -13.62
CA PHE A 601 -5.87 19.03 -14.69
C PHE A 601 -7.04 20.00 -14.84
N TYR A 602 -6.72 21.27 -15.05
CA TYR A 602 -7.74 22.29 -15.25
C TYR A 602 -8.23 22.32 -16.69
N ALA A 603 -9.56 22.33 -16.87
CA ALA A 603 -10.20 22.57 -18.15
C ALA A 603 -11.34 23.58 -17.99
N SER A 604 -11.50 24.45 -18.98
CA SER A 604 -12.66 25.34 -19.07
C SER A 604 -13.51 24.96 -20.27
N MET A 605 -14.83 24.86 -20.07
CA MET A 605 -15.76 24.71 -21.18
C MET A 605 -15.79 25.92 -22.12
N TRP A 606 -15.31 27.09 -21.67
CA TRP A 606 -15.29 28.33 -22.47
C TRP A 606 -14.15 28.39 -23.49
N GLN A 607 -13.09 27.64 -23.24
CA GLN A 607 -11.89 27.65 -24.05
C GLN A 607 -11.41 26.22 -24.27
N PRO A 608 -12.04 25.46 -25.21
CA PRO A 608 -11.66 24.07 -25.52
C PRO A 608 -10.19 23.89 -25.92
N THR A 609 -9.48 24.99 -26.17
CA THR A 609 -8.06 25.04 -26.55
C THR A 609 -7.15 25.68 -25.50
N ALA A 610 -7.66 26.15 -24.36
CA ALA A 610 -6.86 26.75 -23.29
C ALA A 610 -7.03 25.93 -21.99
N GLY A 611 -5.93 25.35 -21.53
CA GLY A 611 -5.84 24.51 -20.35
C GLY A 611 -4.51 23.77 -20.41
N GLY A 612 -3.75 23.72 -19.32
CA GLY A 612 -2.39 23.19 -19.33
C GLY A 612 -1.65 23.34 -18.01
N THR A 613 -2.38 23.48 -16.92
CA THR A 613 -1.83 23.48 -15.56
C THR A 613 -2.58 22.43 -14.74
N SER A 614 -1.99 22.00 -13.64
CA SER A 614 -2.50 20.94 -12.76
C SER A 614 -2.34 21.35 -11.30
N MET A 615 -3.06 20.67 -10.41
CA MET A 615 -2.91 20.75 -8.95
C MET A 615 -2.91 19.34 -8.37
N THR A 616 -2.19 19.12 -7.27
CA THR A 616 -2.20 17.82 -6.58
C THR A 616 -2.93 17.96 -5.25
N SER A 617 -3.80 17.01 -4.95
CA SER A 617 -4.41 16.92 -3.62
C SER A 617 -3.45 16.30 -2.61
N THR A 618 -3.56 16.70 -1.34
CA THR A 618 -2.82 16.12 -0.23
C THR A 618 -3.24 14.66 0.02
N ALA A 619 -2.48 13.97 0.87
CA ALA A 619 -2.84 12.65 1.43
C ALA A 619 -4.19 12.63 2.17
N GLU A 620 -4.76 13.80 2.50
CA GLU A 620 -6.05 13.95 3.16
C GLU A 620 -7.18 14.36 2.18
N GLY A 621 -6.89 14.50 0.88
CA GLY A 621 -7.86 14.90 -0.14
C GLY A 621 -8.13 16.41 -0.20
N TYR A 622 -7.21 17.23 0.33
CA TYR A 622 -7.27 18.70 0.30
C TYR A 622 -6.35 19.27 -0.78
N LEU A 623 -6.46 20.55 -1.13
CA LEU A 623 -5.53 21.19 -2.07
C LEU A 623 -4.40 21.89 -1.30
N GLU A 624 -3.15 21.72 -1.73
CA GLU A 624 -1.98 22.42 -1.14
C GLU A 624 -1.89 23.89 -1.60
N ASP A 625 -1.31 24.74 -0.75
CA ASP A 625 -0.92 26.11 -1.11
C ASP A 625 0.38 26.09 -1.91
N ASP A 626 0.26 25.90 -3.23
CA ASP A 626 1.41 25.88 -4.14
C ASP A 626 1.91 27.29 -4.50
N GLY A 627 1.38 28.35 -3.87
CA GLY A 627 1.77 29.74 -4.12
C GLY A 627 1.34 30.31 -5.48
N VAL A 628 0.52 29.59 -6.26
CA VAL A 628 0.01 30.03 -7.56
C VAL A 628 -1.31 30.79 -7.39
N SER A 629 -1.29 32.12 -7.57
CA SER A 629 -2.53 32.91 -7.53
C SER A 629 -3.38 32.69 -8.80
N PHE A 630 -4.63 32.26 -8.65
CA PHE A 630 -5.57 31.96 -9.75
C PHE A 630 -5.84 33.12 -10.73
N GLU A 631 -5.62 34.37 -10.31
CA GLU A 631 -5.89 35.55 -11.16
C GLU A 631 -4.72 35.97 -12.06
N SER A 632 -3.46 35.65 -11.71
CA SER A 632 -2.29 36.22 -12.40
C SER A 632 -1.89 35.49 -13.68
N SER A 633 -2.39 34.27 -13.87
CA SER A 633 -2.02 33.38 -14.99
C SER A 633 -2.95 33.49 -16.20
N GLY A 634 -4.07 34.22 -16.11
CA GLY A 634 -5.07 34.31 -17.18
C GLY A 634 -5.78 32.98 -17.48
N VAL A 635 -5.65 31.99 -16.58
CA VAL A 635 -6.21 30.64 -16.72
C VAL A 635 -7.71 30.62 -16.39
N PHE A 636 -8.13 31.41 -15.39
CA PHE A 636 -9.53 31.67 -15.08
C PHE A 636 -9.80 33.17 -15.18
N GLY A 637 -10.41 33.59 -16.29
CA GLY A 637 -10.91 34.95 -16.43
C GLY A 637 -12.23 35.10 -15.67
N PHE A 638 -12.17 35.26 -14.34
CA PHE A 638 -13.36 35.53 -13.54
C PHE A 638 -13.96 36.87 -13.98
N ASN A 639 -14.98 36.83 -14.83
CA ASN A 639 -15.78 38.02 -15.06
C ASN A 639 -16.61 38.26 -13.79
N ALA A 640 -16.86 39.52 -13.45
CA ALA A 640 -17.68 39.91 -12.29
C ALA A 640 -19.19 39.56 -12.48
N GLN A 641 -19.50 38.49 -13.23
CA GLN A 641 -20.84 38.04 -13.59
C GLN A 641 -21.11 36.58 -13.19
N MET A 642 -20.20 35.91 -12.45
CA MET A 642 -20.47 34.57 -11.93
C MET A 642 -21.56 34.65 -10.85
N HIS A 643 -22.61 33.84 -11.02
CA HIS A 643 -23.80 33.88 -10.17
C HIS A 643 -23.76 32.79 -9.09
N GLU A 644 -24.22 33.12 -7.89
CA GLU A 644 -24.38 32.19 -6.76
C GLU A 644 -25.57 31.24 -6.98
N TYR A 645 -25.41 29.95 -6.64
CA TYR A 645 -26.48 28.94 -6.80
C TYR A 645 -26.93 28.33 -5.47
N TRP A 646 -28.23 28.02 -5.40
CA TRP A 646 -28.87 27.39 -4.23
C TRP A 646 -29.10 25.89 -4.44
N THR A 647 -28.77 25.07 -3.44
CA THR A 647 -29.18 23.66 -3.38
C THR A 647 -30.44 23.53 -2.52
N GLY A 648 -31.58 23.16 -3.11
CA GLY A 648 -32.88 23.19 -2.43
C GLY A 648 -33.12 22.11 -1.35
N ARG A 649 -33.78 22.52 -0.25
CA ARG A 649 -34.82 21.78 0.50
C ARG A 649 -35.75 22.84 1.10
N THR A 650 -37.06 22.88 0.81
CA THR A 650 -38.07 22.11 1.56
C THR A 650 -39.37 21.91 0.78
N THR A 651 -40.01 20.74 0.92
CA THR A 651 -41.46 20.60 0.75
C THR A 651 -42.18 20.45 2.10
N THR A 652 -43.08 21.40 2.34
CA THR A 652 -44.28 21.41 3.20
C THR A 652 -44.23 21.65 4.72
N ASN A 653 -44.79 22.83 5.08
CA ASN A 653 -45.58 23.23 6.26
C ASN A 653 -44.88 23.73 7.55
N GLY A 654 -44.68 25.06 7.62
CA GLY A 654 -45.36 25.88 8.63
C GLY A 654 -44.53 26.79 9.56
N ILE A 655 -44.43 28.08 9.19
CA ILE A 655 -44.31 29.30 10.05
C ILE A 655 -42.93 29.54 10.72
N GLN A 656 -41.96 30.19 10.03
CA GLN A 656 -41.60 31.64 9.93
C GLN A 656 -40.36 32.04 10.79
N PRO A 657 -39.59 33.11 10.48
CA PRO A 657 -39.68 34.05 9.36
C PRO A 657 -38.37 34.29 8.57
N ASP A 658 -38.52 34.68 7.30
CA ASP A 658 -37.52 35.42 6.51
C ASP A 658 -37.17 36.77 7.15
N ASN A 659 -35.89 37.14 7.06
CA ASN A 659 -35.50 38.54 7.06
C ASN A 659 -34.45 38.82 5.97
N CYS A 660 -34.89 38.72 4.70
CA CYS A 660 -34.26 39.38 3.55
C CYS A 660 -35.31 40.02 2.62
N ASN A 661 -36.33 40.68 3.19
CA ASN A 661 -37.27 41.49 2.41
C ASN A 661 -36.60 42.78 1.92
N ASN A 662 -36.26 42.88 0.62
CA ASN A 662 -36.38 44.07 -0.27
C ASN A 662 -35.38 44.12 -1.45
N TRP A 663 -35.20 43.05 -2.23
CA TRP A 663 -34.50 43.18 -3.51
C TRP A 663 -35.38 42.65 -4.65
N THR A 664 -36.14 43.58 -5.23
CA THR A 664 -36.86 43.34 -6.47
C THR A 664 -35.88 43.35 -7.64
N SER A 665 -35.87 42.26 -8.41
CA SER A 665 -35.25 42.19 -9.73
C SER A 665 -35.85 43.27 -10.64
N SER A 666 -35.01 44.10 -11.25
CA SER A 666 -35.42 44.86 -12.44
C SER A 666 -34.30 44.86 -13.47
N ALA A 667 -34.68 44.39 -14.66
CA ALA A 667 -33.91 44.40 -15.89
C ALA A 667 -33.33 45.79 -16.26
N SER A 668 -32.29 45.75 -17.11
CA SER A 668 -31.55 46.83 -17.80
C SER A 668 -30.34 47.42 -17.05
N GLY A 669 -29.13 47.23 -17.62
CA GLY A 669 -27.83 47.70 -17.07
C GLY A 669 -27.59 49.22 -17.19
N PRO A 670 -26.35 49.76 -17.19
CA PRO A 670 -25.04 49.22 -16.81
C PRO A 670 -24.27 50.07 -15.74
N VAL A 671 -23.25 49.46 -15.10
CA VAL A 671 -22.00 50.06 -14.53
C VAL A 671 -22.09 51.07 -13.34
N SER A 672 -21.38 50.76 -12.25
CA SER A 672 -20.47 51.74 -11.61
C SER A 672 -19.35 51.06 -10.80
N TYR A 673 -18.13 51.27 -11.27
CA TYR A 673 -16.83 50.96 -10.66
C TYR A 673 -16.64 51.61 -9.27
N VAL A 674 -16.08 50.84 -8.32
CA VAL A 674 -15.17 51.28 -7.24
C VAL A 674 -14.23 50.08 -7.07
N GLY A 675 -12.92 50.10 -7.31
CA GLY A 675 -11.91 51.09 -6.98
C GLY A 675 -10.92 50.47 -5.99
N THR A 676 -9.90 49.80 -6.51
CA THR A 676 -8.56 49.54 -5.91
C THR A 676 -8.48 49.15 -4.42
N ALA A 677 -8.27 47.86 -4.16
CA ALA A 677 -7.38 47.37 -3.11
C ALA A 677 -6.93 45.95 -3.50
N ASP A 678 -5.61 45.72 -3.48
CA ASP A 678 -4.99 44.41 -3.65
C ASP A 678 -5.61 43.40 -2.66
N VAL A 679 -6.30 42.38 -3.18
CA VAL A 679 -6.73 41.23 -2.38
C VAL A 679 -5.71 40.12 -2.63
N THR A 680 -4.75 40.01 -1.72
CA THR A 680 -3.82 38.88 -1.67
C THR A 680 -4.59 37.68 -1.13
N PHE A 681 -4.93 36.73 -1.99
CA PHE A 681 -5.50 35.44 -1.57
C PHE A 681 -4.36 34.55 -1.04
N TYR A 682 -4.46 34.19 0.24
CA TYR A 682 -3.64 33.16 0.86
C TYR A 682 -4.50 31.90 1.06
N PRO A 683 -4.06 30.70 0.65
CA PRO A 683 -4.76 29.46 0.88
C PRO A 683 -4.45 28.97 2.30
N GLU A 684 -5.14 29.52 3.29
CA GLU A 684 -5.24 28.83 4.59
C GLU A 684 -6.68 28.53 4.98
N LYS A 685 -7.71 29.12 4.34
CA LYS A 685 -9.12 28.85 4.66
C LYS A 685 -10.08 29.22 3.52
N LEU A 686 -10.52 28.25 2.71
CA LEU A 686 -11.92 28.24 2.26
C LEU A 686 -12.76 27.83 3.49
N TYR A 687 -13.09 28.84 4.31
CA TYR A 687 -13.45 28.78 5.74
C TYR A 687 -14.56 27.77 6.12
N LYS A 688 -14.25 26.83 7.03
CA LYS A 688 -15.25 26.15 7.89
C LYS A 688 -15.79 27.13 8.96
N TYR A 689 -17.10 27.35 8.93
CA TYR A 689 -18.04 27.78 9.98
C TYR A 689 -18.01 29.20 10.60
N SER A 690 -19.05 29.96 10.22
CA SER A 690 -20.00 30.69 11.09
C SER A 690 -19.50 31.35 12.38
N LYS A 691 -19.43 32.69 12.35
CA LYS A 691 -20.01 33.50 13.44
C LYS A 691 -20.55 34.83 12.93
N GLY A 692 -21.88 34.92 12.93
CA GLY A 692 -22.66 36.15 12.76
C GLY A 692 -23.08 36.36 11.31
N CYS A 693 -24.38 36.46 11.05
CA CYS A 693 -24.95 36.78 9.74
C CYS A 693 -24.18 37.91 9.03
N GLU A 694 -23.56 37.59 7.91
CA GLU A 694 -23.70 38.30 6.63
C GLU A 694 -23.15 37.39 5.53
N ILE A 695 -24.00 37.17 4.53
CA ILE A 695 -23.75 36.47 3.28
C ILE A 695 -23.02 37.46 2.39
N ALA A 696 -21.82 37.12 1.93
CA ALA A 696 -21.27 37.58 0.67
C ALA A 696 -20.06 36.70 0.31
N ASP A 697 -20.02 36.32 -0.96
CA ASP A 697 -18.84 35.96 -1.76
C ASP A 697 -18.79 34.49 -2.24
N GLU A 698 -19.54 34.26 -3.33
CA GLU A 698 -19.21 33.42 -4.50
C GLU A 698 -18.93 31.93 -4.28
N VAL A 699 -19.94 31.07 -4.48
CA VAL A 699 -19.75 29.62 -4.67
C VAL A 699 -19.87 29.28 -6.16
N THR A 700 -18.74 28.92 -6.79
CA THR A 700 -18.68 28.48 -8.18
C THR A 700 -19.04 27.01 -8.32
N PHE A 701 -19.91 26.67 -9.28
CA PHE A 701 -20.27 25.29 -9.60
C PHE A 701 -19.21 24.65 -10.50
N ILE A 702 -18.47 23.66 -9.98
CA ILE A 702 -17.36 23.02 -10.69
C ILE A 702 -17.57 21.51 -10.74
N CYS A 703 -17.20 20.90 -11.87
CA CYS A 703 -17.32 19.47 -12.07
C CYS A 703 -15.95 18.81 -11.98
N ILE A 704 -15.86 17.84 -11.08
CA ILE A 704 -14.69 16.99 -10.89
C ILE A 704 -14.93 15.68 -11.65
N VAL A 705 -13.94 15.29 -12.45
CA VAL A 705 -13.85 13.99 -13.09
C VAL A 705 -12.69 13.25 -12.44
N ASP A 706 -12.97 12.20 -11.70
CA ASP A 706 -11.93 11.43 -11.03
C ASP A 706 -11.18 10.48 -11.98
N PRO A 707 -9.93 10.11 -11.64
CA PRO A 707 -9.22 9.03 -12.33
C PRO A 707 -9.98 7.70 -12.23
N PRO A 708 -9.87 6.81 -13.24
CA PRO A 708 -10.50 5.51 -13.20
C PRO A 708 -9.59 4.50 -12.50
N GLY A 709 -10.06 3.88 -11.42
CA GLY A 709 -9.43 2.67 -10.87
C GLY A 709 -7.92 2.79 -10.57
N CYS A 710 -7.24 1.65 -10.51
CA CYS A 710 -5.87 1.54 -10.00
C CYS A 710 -4.83 2.40 -10.74
N HIS A 711 -4.02 3.15 -9.98
CA HIS A 711 -3.31 4.36 -10.43
C HIS A 711 -1.95 4.18 -11.12
N VAL A 712 -1.31 3.01 -11.12
CA VAL A 712 -0.01 2.79 -11.80
C VAL A 712 0.12 1.32 -12.19
N GLN A 713 0.17 0.96 -13.47
CA GLN A 713 0.33 -0.44 -13.90
C GLN A 713 1.58 -1.08 -13.26
N GLY A 714 1.38 -2.20 -12.56
CA GLY A 714 2.41 -2.88 -11.76
C GLY A 714 2.56 -2.37 -10.32
N ALA A 715 1.90 -1.28 -9.92
CA ALA A 715 1.85 -0.88 -8.51
C ALA A 715 1.11 -1.92 -7.69
N MET A 716 1.58 -2.11 -6.47
CA MET A 716 1.02 -3.06 -5.52
C MET A 716 0.51 -2.29 -4.30
N LYS A 717 -0.64 -2.67 -3.76
CA LYS A 717 -1.15 -2.16 -2.48
C LYS A 717 -1.59 -3.33 -1.62
N TYR A 718 -1.58 -3.13 -0.31
CA TYR A 718 -2.30 -4.03 0.60
C TYR A 718 -3.75 -3.55 0.71
N ASN A 719 -4.71 -4.37 0.30
CA ASN A 719 -6.13 -4.08 0.48
C ASN A 719 -6.57 -4.56 1.86
N ALA A 720 -6.74 -3.60 2.79
CA ALA A 720 -7.13 -3.89 4.18
C ALA A 720 -8.55 -4.44 4.32
N ASP A 721 -9.44 -4.23 3.35
CA ASP A 721 -10.80 -4.78 3.38
C ASP A 721 -10.83 -6.28 3.03
N PHE A 722 -9.82 -6.72 2.26
CA PHE A 722 -9.71 -8.09 1.76
C PHE A 722 -8.47 -8.84 2.27
N ASN A 723 -7.67 -8.21 3.13
CA ASN A 723 -6.40 -8.69 3.68
C ASN A 723 -5.45 -9.26 2.64
N VAL A 724 -5.46 -8.74 1.41
CA VAL A 724 -4.69 -9.30 0.29
C VAL A 724 -3.88 -8.21 -0.39
N MET A 725 -2.68 -8.56 -0.84
CA MET A 725 -1.93 -7.70 -1.76
C MET A 725 -2.67 -7.65 -3.10
N GLU A 726 -2.82 -6.48 -3.70
CA GLU A 726 -3.39 -6.28 -5.03
C GLU A 726 -2.34 -5.61 -5.91
N TYR A 727 -2.23 -6.03 -7.16
CA TYR A 727 -1.43 -5.36 -8.17
C TYR A 727 -2.31 -4.68 -9.22
N CYS A 728 -1.79 -3.61 -9.77
CA CYS A 728 -2.45 -2.85 -10.82
C CYS A 728 -2.23 -3.51 -12.18
N ASN A 729 -3.30 -3.94 -12.86
CA ASN A 729 -3.16 -4.39 -14.25
C ASN A 729 -3.19 -3.23 -15.28
N GLY A 730 -3.40 -1.99 -14.81
CA GLY A 730 -3.55 -0.78 -15.63
C GLY A 730 -5.00 -0.34 -15.87
N ILE A 731 -5.97 -1.08 -15.32
CA ILE A 731 -7.41 -0.80 -15.42
C ILE A 731 -8.08 -0.93 -14.03
N GLU A 732 -7.66 -1.93 -13.24
CA GLU A 732 -8.22 -2.22 -11.92
C GLU A 732 -7.15 -2.80 -10.97
N TRP A 733 -7.50 -2.89 -9.69
CA TRP A 733 -6.71 -3.59 -8.69
C TRP A 733 -7.02 -5.08 -8.75
N VAL A 734 -6.00 -5.90 -9.00
CA VAL A 734 -6.09 -7.36 -9.14
C VAL A 734 -5.41 -8.01 -7.94
N SER A 735 -6.13 -8.81 -7.15
CA SER A 735 -5.55 -9.48 -5.99
C SER A 735 -4.44 -10.46 -6.39
N MET A 736 -3.29 -10.38 -5.70
CA MET A 736 -2.10 -11.22 -5.82
C MET A 736 -2.21 -12.52 -5.01
N GLY A 737 -3.43 -12.91 -4.65
CA GLY A 737 -3.77 -14.08 -3.88
C GLY A 737 -5.29 -14.20 -3.74
N PRO A 738 -5.80 -15.29 -3.15
CA PRO A 738 -7.23 -15.44 -2.88
C PRO A 738 -7.72 -14.27 -2.01
N ILE A 739 -8.85 -13.66 -2.39
CA ILE A 739 -9.49 -12.58 -1.62
C ILE A 739 -9.99 -13.17 -0.28
N GLY A 740 -9.25 -12.93 0.80
CA GLY A 740 -9.52 -13.46 2.15
C GLY A 740 -10.64 -12.73 2.89
N GLY A 741 -11.76 -12.42 2.22
CA GLY A 741 -12.91 -11.77 2.82
C GLY A 741 -13.88 -12.76 3.47
N THR A 742 -14.55 -12.35 4.55
CA THR A 742 -15.67 -13.12 5.12
C THR A 742 -16.81 -13.24 4.08
N PRO A 743 -17.39 -14.44 3.87
CA PRO A 743 -18.53 -14.63 2.98
C PRO A 743 -19.66 -13.62 3.24
N PRO A 744 -20.31 -13.09 2.19
CA PRO A 744 -21.41 -12.15 2.38
C PRO A 744 -22.54 -12.81 3.20
N THR A 745 -22.98 -12.15 4.26
CA THR A 745 -24.11 -12.62 5.10
C THR A 745 -25.41 -11.84 4.84
N ASN A 746 -25.31 -10.66 4.22
CA ASN A 746 -26.47 -9.85 3.89
C ASN A 746 -27.35 -10.55 2.84
N GLY A 747 -28.63 -10.72 3.15
CA GLY A 747 -29.60 -11.40 2.29
C GLY A 747 -29.48 -12.92 2.25
N LEU A 748 -28.63 -13.53 3.09
CA LEU A 748 -28.49 -14.97 3.18
C LEU A 748 -29.75 -15.59 3.84
N VAL A 749 -30.46 -16.44 3.10
CA VAL A 749 -31.72 -17.06 3.52
C VAL A 749 -31.63 -18.58 3.67
N GLY A 750 -30.53 -19.19 3.25
CA GLY A 750 -30.18 -20.58 3.53
C GLY A 750 -28.68 -20.83 3.34
N HIS A 751 -28.04 -21.55 4.28
CA HIS A 751 -26.65 -22.00 4.14
C HIS A 751 -26.50 -23.39 4.77
N TRP A 752 -26.16 -24.38 3.97
CA TRP A 752 -25.87 -25.74 4.42
C TRP A 752 -24.42 -26.05 4.11
N THR A 753 -23.61 -26.24 5.16
CA THR A 753 -22.19 -26.58 5.00
C THR A 753 -22.01 -28.02 4.58
N LEU A 754 -22.97 -28.91 4.91
CA LEU A 754 -22.93 -30.33 4.57
C LEU A 754 -21.76 -31.08 5.25
N ASP A 755 -21.29 -30.55 6.38
CA ASP A 755 -20.22 -31.12 7.20
C ASP A 755 -20.65 -32.31 8.08
N GLU A 756 -21.96 -32.54 8.19
CA GLU A 756 -22.51 -33.51 9.11
C GLU A 756 -22.08 -34.95 8.78
N THR A 757 -21.76 -35.72 9.82
CA THR A 757 -21.38 -37.15 9.67
C THR A 757 -22.57 -38.10 9.81
N SER A 758 -23.75 -37.59 10.18
CA SER A 758 -25.01 -38.32 10.29
C SER A 758 -26.17 -37.39 10.66
N GLY A 759 -27.39 -37.70 10.22
CA GLY A 759 -28.61 -37.01 10.64
C GLY A 759 -28.86 -35.71 9.89
N ALA A 760 -29.66 -34.83 10.49
CA ALA A 760 -30.17 -33.62 9.84
C ALA A 760 -29.08 -32.57 9.57
N PHE A 761 -29.18 -31.91 8.42
CA PHE A 761 -28.25 -30.89 7.94
C PHE A 761 -28.63 -29.50 8.47
N ALA A 762 -27.76 -28.90 9.27
CA ALA A 762 -28.04 -27.62 9.90
C ALA A 762 -28.07 -26.47 8.88
N ASP A 763 -28.96 -25.50 9.10
CA ASP A 763 -28.98 -24.24 8.35
C ASP A 763 -28.22 -23.17 9.13
N SER A 764 -27.03 -22.83 8.64
CA SER A 764 -26.11 -21.85 9.20
C SER A 764 -26.51 -20.40 8.89
N SER A 765 -27.55 -20.16 8.07
CA SER A 765 -28.05 -18.79 7.82
C SER A 765 -28.81 -18.18 9.00
N GLY A 766 -29.19 -19.00 9.99
CA GLY A 766 -30.02 -18.58 11.12
C GLY A 766 -31.53 -18.66 10.87
N ASN A 767 -31.98 -19.11 9.70
CA ASN A 767 -33.40 -19.20 9.33
C ASN A 767 -34.06 -20.55 9.66
N SER A 768 -33.30 -21.50 10.22
CA SER A 768 -33.79 -22.81 10.67
C SER A 768 -34.37 -23.68 9.54
N ASN A 769 -33.87 -23.56 8.32
CA ASN A 769 -34.22 -24.42 7.18
C ASN A 769 -33.48 -25.77 7.26
N THR A 770 -33.60 -26.48 8.37
CA THR A 770 -32.87 -27.73 8.63
C THR A 770 -33.21 -28.81 7.60
N GLY A 771 -32.20 -29.34 6.92
CA GLY A 771 -32.32 -30.37 5.90
C GLY A 771 -32.49 -31.77 6.48
N THR A 772 -33.31 -32.60 5.82
CA THR A 772 -33.48 -34.03 6.13
C THR A 772 -33.16 -34.87 4.90
N GLU A 773 -32.27 -35.86 5.02
CA GLU A 773 -31.96 -36.74 3.89
C GLU A 773 -33.07 -37.75 3.54
N SER A 774 -33.09 -38.14 2.27
CA SER A 774 -33.78 -39.31 1.74
C SER A 774 -32.92 -39.95 0.64
N GLY A 775 -33.14 -41.23 0.32
CA GLY A 775 -32.36 -42.00 -0.67
C GLY A 775 -31.16 -42.72 -0.06
N GLY A 776 -30.49 -42.09 0.89
CA GLY A 776 -29.36 -42.69 1.62
C GLY A 776 -28.03 -42.05 1.26
N VAL A 777 -27.99 -40.72 1.30
CA VAL A 777 -26.82 -39.90 0.96
C VAL A 777 -25.53 -40.39 1.61
N GLY A 778 -24.44 -40.31 0.87
CA GLY A 778 -23.12 -40.67 1.35
C GLY A 778 -22.55 -39.60 2.28
N TYR A 779 -22.50 -39.91 3.57
CA TYR A 779 -21.79 -39.09 4.56
C TYR A 779 -20.27 -39.22 4.43
N ASP A 780 -19.56 -38.32 5.11
CA ASP A 780 -18.16 -38.48 5.49
C ASP A 780 -17.16 -38.35 4.31
N GLN A 781 -17.52 -37.70 3.20
CA GLN A 781 -16.56 -37.38 2.13
C GLN A 781 -15.79 -36.09 2.42
N PHE A 782 -14.55 -36.00 1.95
CA PHE A 782 -13.77 -34.75 2.07
C PHE A 782 -14.33 -33.70 1.11
N GLY A 783 -14.77 -32.57 1.69
CA GLY A 783 -15.34 -31.44 0.96
C GLY A 783 -14.28 -30.46 0.48
N ILE A 784 -14.74 -29.37 -0.13
CA ILE A 784 -13.92 -28.18 -0.31
C ILE A 784 -13.81 -27.43 1.00
N LEU A 785 -14.79 -27.44 1.90
CA LEU A 785 -14.61 -26.91 3.25
C LEU A 785 -15.09 -27.96 4.24
N GLY A 786 -14.16 -28.54 4.99
CA GLY A 786 -14.51 -29.64 5.89
C GLY A 786 -14.98 -30.88 5.13
N ARG A 787 -16.28 -31.18 5.18
CA ARG A 787 -16.87 -32.38 4.57
C ARG A 787 -17.91 -32.03 3.52
N ALA A 788 -18.18 -33.00 2.65
CA ALA A 788 -19.22 -32.91 1.64
C ALA A 788 -20.15 -34.12 1.72
N VAL A 789 -21.32 -33.97 1.09
CA VAL A 789 -22.28 -35.05 0.91
C VAL A 789 -22.18 -35.58 -0.51
N SER A 790 -22.11 -36.90 -0.63
CA SER A 790 -22.15 -37.61 -1.92
C SER A 790 -23.57 -38.05 -2.25
N PHE A 791 -23.95 -37.83 -3.50
CA PHE A 791 -25.21 -38.23 -4.12
C PHE A 791 -24.90 -39.29 -5.18
N ASP A 792 -25.63 -40.42 -5.15
CA ASP A 792 -25.32 -41.62 -5.93
C ASP A 792 -25.90 -41.66 -7.36
N GLY A 793 -26.57 -40.58 -7.80
CA GLY A 793 -27.22 -40.53 -9.10
C GLY A 793 -28.43 -41.46 -9.24
N ALA A 794 -29.11 -41.80 -8.15
CA ALA A 794 -30.33 -42.63 -8.18
C ALA A 794 -31.53 -41.96 -7.50
N ASP A 795 -31.52 -41.80 -6.17
CA ASP A 795 -32.68 -41.31 -5.41
C ASP A 795 -32.34 -40.38 -4.24
N ASP A 796 -31.05 -40.04 -4.08
CA ASP A 796 -30.53 -39.16 -3.03
C ASP A 796 -31.08 -37.73 -3.15
N LEU A 797 -31.47 -37.17 -1.99
CA LEU A 797 -31.85 -35.77 -1.83
C LEU A 797 -31.74 -35.30 -0.38
N ILE A 798 -31.62 -33.99 -0.19
CA ILE A 798 -31.82 -33.33 1.10
C ILE A 798 -33.02 -32.38 0.98
N ASP A 799 -34.06 -32.63 1.78
CA ASP A 799 -35.27 -31.79 1.87
C ASP A 799 -35.09 -30.74 2.97
N VAL A 800 -35.05 -29.46 2.57
CA VAL A 800 -34.87 -28.31 3.47
C VAL A 800 -36.19 -27.62 3.86
N GLY A 801 -37.33 -28.22 3.48
CA GLY A 801 -38.67 -27.77 3.80
C GLY A 801 -39.17 -26.57 2.98
N SER A 802 -40.35 -26.07 3.34
CA SER A 802 -41.07 -24.98 2.64
C SER A 802 -41.17 -23.71 3.52
N ASN A 803 -40.05 -23.24 4.05
CA ASN A 803 -40.07 -22.03 4.89
C ASN A 803 -40.34 -20.78 4.02
N ALA A 804 -41.15 -19.86 4.55
CA ALA A 804 -41.58 -18.65 3.86
C ALA A 804 -40.42 -17.74 3.39
N VAL A 805 -39.23 -17.86 3.99
CA VAL A 805 -38.03 -17.11 3.57
C VAL A 805 -37.44 -17.60 2.24
N LEU A 806 -37.81 -18.81 1.78
CA LEU A 806 -37.41 -19.40 0.50
C LEU A 806 -38.52 -19.34 -0.55
N ASP A 807 -39.68 -18.82 -0.21
CA ASP A 807 -40.87 -18.82 -1.07
C ASP A 807 -40.85 -17.64 -2.04
N ASP A 808 -41.13 -17.91 -3.31
CA ASP A 808 -41.35 -16.92 -4.36
C ASP A 808 -40.24 -15.87 -4.48
N LEU A 809 -38.99 -16.26 -4.17
CA LEU A 809 -37.83 -15.37 -4.18
C LEU A 809 -37.72 -14.66 -5.53
N GLY A 810 -37.89 -13.33 -5.52
CA GLY A 810 -37.75 -12.48 -6.70
C GLY A 810 -36.27 -12.39 -7.10
N PRO A 811 -35.54 -11.33 -6.68
CA PRO A 811 -34.11 -11.34 -6.83
C PRO A 811 -33.51 -12.46 -5.97
N LEU A 812 -32.62 -13.26 -6.54
CA LEU A 812 -31.99 -14.35 -5.83
C LEU A 812 -30.58 -14.65 -6.33
N SER A 813 -29.78 -15.27 -5.48
CA SER A 813 -28.55 -15.93 -5.90
C SER A 813 -28.41 -17.27 -5.21
N ILE A 814 -27.93 -18.28 -5.95
CA ILE A 814 -27.67 -19.62 -5.42
C ILE A 814 -26.23 -19.97 -5.77
N CYS A 815 -25.46 -20.43 -4.78
CA CYS A 815 -24.07 -20.84 -4.95
C CYS A 815 -23.83 -22.18 -4.27
N ALA A 816 -22.97 -23.02 -4.84
CA ALA A 816 -22.52 -24.27 -4.24
C ALA A 816 -21.15 -24.67 -4.78
N TRP A 817 -20.40 -25.44 -3.99
CA TRP A 817 -19.31 -26.25 -4.50
C TRP A 817 -19.86 -27.59 -4.97
N VAL A 818 -19.47 -28.01 -6.17
CA VAL A 818 -19.91 -29.28 -6.76
C VAL A 818 -18.73 -30.03 -7.36
N LYS A 819 -18.72 -31.35 -7.21
CA LYS A 819 -17.82 -32.26 -7.90
C LYS A 819 -18.67 -33.39 -8.51
N PRO A 820 -19.28 -33.15 -9.68
CA PRO A 820 -20.15 -34.12 -10.32
C PRO A 820 -19.34 -35.30 -10.88
N ASP A 821 -19.80 -36.52 -10.67
CA ASP A 821 -19.28 -37.74 -11.31
C ASP A 821 -19.95 -37.98 -12.68
N SER A 822 -21.16 -37.43 -12.87
CA SER A 822 -21.82 -37.32 -14.16
C SER A 822 -22.77 -36.11 -14.22
N TYR A 823 -23.55 -35.96 -15.29
CA TYR A 823 -24.58 -34.93 -15.41
C TYR A 823 -25.90 -35.31 -14.70
N GLY A 824 -25.92 -36.43 -13.97
CA GLY A 824 -27.07 -36.89 -13.18
C GLY A 824 -28.27 -37.37 -14.01
N GLY A 825 -29.39 -37.59 -13.34
CA GLY A 825 -30.63 -38.17 -13.86
C GLY A 825 -31.11 -37.58 -15.18
N GLY A 826 -30.92 -38.33 -16.26
CA GLY A 826 -31.31 -37.93 -17.62
C GLY A 826 -30.52 -36.76 -18.21
N GLY A 827 -29.38 -36.39 -17.60
CA GLY A 827 -28.55 -35.25 -17.99
C GLY A 827 -28.99 -33.92 -17.40
N PHE A 828 -29.66 -33.91 -16.24
CA PHE A 828 -30.29 -32.72 -15.66
C PHE A 828 -30.12 -32.61 -14.13
N GLY A 829 -28.99 -33.09 -13.58
CA GLY A 829 -28.76 -33.19 -12.13
C GLY A 829 -28.95 -31.87 -11.39
N ARG A 830 -29.75 -31.87 -10.31
CA ARG A 830 -30.11 -30.65 -9.56
C ARG A 830 -29.08 -30.30 -8.50
N ILE A 831 -28.69 -29.03 -8.46
CA ILE A 831 -27.86 -28.48 -7.38
C ILE A 831 -28.80 -27.98 -6.27
N PHE A 832 -29.75 -27.12 -6.63
CA PHE A 832 -30.82 -26.66 -5.75
C PHE A 832 -32.13 -26.51 -6.53
N SER A 833 -33.24 -26.92 -5.92
CA SER A 833 -34.57 -26.88 -6.55
C SER A 833 -35.66 -26.57 -5.52
N LYS A 834 -36.52 -25.57 -5.81
CA LYS A 834 -37.77 -25.31 -5.08
C LYS A 834 -38.95 -25.86 -5.90
N ALA A 835 -38.93 -27.16 -6.23
CA ALA A 835 -39.86 -27.72 -7.19
C ALA A 835 -40.15 -29.22 -7.03
N ASN A 836 -41.43 -29.59 -7.10
CA ASN A 836 -41.84 -30.98 -7.33
C ASN A 836 -41.64 -31.45 -8.78
N ASN A 837 -41.72 -30.57 -9.80
CA ASN A 837 -41.36 -30.97 -11.17
C ASN A 837 -40.37 -30.01 -11.84
N LEU A 838 -40.69 -28.70 -11.97
CA LEU A 838 -39.85 -27.60 -12.48
C LEU A 838 -40.48 -26.25 -12.10
N ASN A 839 -40.20 -25.70 -10.91
CA ASN A 839 -40.65 -24.35 -10.51
C ASN A 839 -39.47 -23.38 -10.54
N THR A 840 -38.63 -23.37 -9.52
CA THR A 840 -37.36 -22.61 -9.51
C THR A 840 -36.21 -23.61 -9.35
N SER A 841 -35.27 -23.68 -10.28
CA SER A 841 -34.20 -24.71 -10.24
C SER A 841 -32.89 -24.24 -10.85
N PHE A 842 -31.78 -24.58 -10.18
CA PHE A 842 -30.41 -24.41 -10.66
C PHE A 842 -29.74 -25.78 -10.78
N TYR A 843 -29.16 -26.08 -11.94
CA TYR A 843 -28.78 -27.44 -12.29
C TYR A 843 -27.72 -27.54 -13.39
N VAL A 844 -27.12 -28.72 -13.51
CA VAL A 844 -26.22 -29.09 -14.61
C VAL A 844 -27.01 -29.74 -15.75
N GLU A 845 -26.69 -29.40 -17.00
CA GLU A 845 -27.43 -29.85 -18.19
C GLU A 845 -26.51 -30.49 -19.22
N ASN A 846 -26.88 -31.69 -19.67
CA ASN A 846 -26.34 -32.37 -20.85
C ASN A 846 -27.46 -33.17 -21.52
N ASP A 847 -28.30 -32.47 -22.29
CA ASP A 847 -29.46 -33.08 -22.94
C ASP A 847 -29.02 -34.08 -24.02
N SER A 848 -29.38 -35.35 -23.87
CA SER A 848 -29.08 -36.41 -24.86
C SER A 848 -29.59 -36.14 -26.29
N SER A 849 -30.54 -35.21 -26.46
CA SER A 849 -31.10 -34.79 -27.76
C SER A 849 -30.35 -33.63 -28.42
N ALA A 850 -29.59 -32.86 -27.64
CA ALA A 850 -28.63 -31.84 -28.05
C ALA A 850 -27.64 -31.69 -26.88
N PRO A 851 -26.46 -32.34 -26.91
CA PRO A 851 -25.54 -32.28 -25.78
C PRO A 851 -25.19 -30.81 -25.58
N ASP A 852 -25.54 -30.29 -24.41
CA ASP A 852 -25.49 -28.87 -24.10
C ASP A 852 -24.48 -28.55 -22.98
N GLU A 853 -23.77 -29.56 -22.42
CA GLU A 853 -22.69 -29.50 -21.41
C GLU A 853 -22.52 -28.15 -20.67
N THR A 854 -23.53 -27.74 -19.89
CA THR A 854 -23.64 -26.38 -19.34
C THR A 854 -24.36 -26.30 -17.99
N LEU A 855 -24.36 -25.11 -17.37
CA LEU A 855 -25.24 -24.78 -16.25
C LEU A 855 -26.53 -24.16 -16.78
N ALA A 856 -27.63 -24.40 -16.07
CA ALA A 856 -28.93 -23.86 -16.44
C ALA A 856 -29.75 -23.42 -15.23
N PHE A 857 -30.56 -22.39 -15.46
CA PHE A 857 -31.49 -21.83 -14.51
C PHE A 857 -32.88 -21.74 -15.12
N TYR A 858 -33.89 -22.05 -14.31
CA TYR A 858 -35.27 -22.16 -14.76
C TYR A 858 -36.24 -21.59 -13.73
N VAL A 859 -37.20 -20.77 -14.19
CA VAL A 859 -38.33 -20.27 -13.40
C VAL A 859 -39.65 -20.47 -14.14
N ASN A 860 -40.62 -21.11 -13.50
CA ASN A 860 -41.93 -21.42 -14.08
C ASN A 860 -42.90 -20.22 -14.02
N GLY A 861 -43.62 -19.98 -15.10
CA GLY A 861 -44.60 -18.91 -15.23
C GLY A 861 -45.67 -19.23 -16.28
N ALA A 862 -46.44 -18.23 -16.71
CA ALA A 862 -47.36 -18.39 -17.85
C ALA A 862 -46.61 -18.78 -19.13
N SER A 863 -45.41 -18.25 -19.31
CA SER A 863 -44.32 -18.87 -20.05
C SER A 863 -43.10 -18.95 -19.14
N ASN A 864 -42.25 -19.93 -19.40
CA ASN A 864 -41.12 -20.24 -18.54
C ASN A 864 -39.93 -19.34 -18.88
N LEU A 865 -39.28 -18.80 -17.84
CA LEU A 865 -37.95 -18.22 -17.95
C LEU A 865 -36.94 -19.38 -17.97
N ARG A 866 -36.06 -19.42 -18.97
CA ARG A 866 -34.99 -20.41 -19.05
C ARG A 866 -33.72 -19.78 -19.60
N VAL A 867 -32.62 -19.97 -18.88
CA VAL A 867 -31.30 -19.49 -19.27
C VAL A 867 -30.29 -20.62 -19.10
N LYS A 868 -29.50 -20.88 -20.13
CA LYS A 868 -28.39 -21.85 -20.08
C LYS A 868 -27.14 -21.25 -20.71
N GLY A 869 -25.98 -21.61 -20.18
CA GLY A 869 -24.70 -21.19 -20.75
C GLY A 869 -24.50 -21.78 -22.16
N GLN A 870 -23.42 -21.38 -22.82
CA GLN A 870 -23.06 -21.97 -24.12
C GLN A 870 -22.85 -23.49 -24.02
N ASP A 871 -23.18 -24.21 -25.09
CA ASP A 871 -22.83 -25.62 -25.24
C ASP A 871 -21.30 -25.82 -25.11
N GLY A 872 -20.90 -26.86 -24.39
CA GLY A 872 -19.51 -27.20 -24.12
C GLY A 872 -18.82 -26.34 -23.07
N TRP A 873 -19.52 -25.42 -22.39
CA TRP A 873 -18.91 -24.57 -21.36
C TRP A 873 -18.32 -25.38 -20.19
N LEU A 874 -18.86 -26.57 -19.94
CA LEU A 874 -18.39 -27.50 -18.90
C LEU A 874 -17.56 -28.68 -19.43
N ALA A 875 -17.28 -28.74 -20.74
CA ALA A 875 -16.64 -29.89 -21.39
C ALA A 875 -15.25 -30.28 -20.84
N SER A 876 -14.56 -29.35 -20.16
CA SER A 876 -13.26 -29.59 -19.54
C SER A 876 -13.21 -29.10 -18.08
N GLY A 877 -12.60 -29.91 -17.21
CA GLY A 877 -12.36 -29.60 -15.80
C GLY A 877 -13.61 -29.53 -14.91
N PHE A 878 -14.73 -30.16 -15.33
CA PHE A 878 -15.99 -30.12 -14.59
C PHE A 878 -16.32 -31.46 -13.93
N ILE A 879 -16.46 -32.52 -14.73
CA ILE A 879 -16.70 -33.87 -14.21
C ILE A 879 -15.45 -34.37 -13.46
N GLY A 880 -15.64 -34.87 -12.24
CA GLY A 880 -14.59 -35.39 -11.37
C GLY A 880 -13.74 -34.32 -10.67
N GLU A 881 -14.05 -33.02 -10.86
CA GLU A 881 -13.30 -31.90 -10.30
C GLU A 881 -14.23 -30.97 -9.50
N TRP A 882 -13.69 -30.39 -8.42
CA TRP A 882 -14.43 -29.40 -7.64
C TRP A 882 -14.57 -28.09 -8.41
N ASN A 883 -15.81 -27.61 -8.50
CA ASN A 883 -16.17 -26.37 -9.17
C ASN A 883 -17.12 -25.58 -8.29
N HIS A 884 -16.86 -24.29 -8.11
CA HIS A 884 -17.81 -23.39 -7.49
C HIS A 884 -18.76 -22.86 -8.55
N VAL A 885 -20.05 -23.11 -8.38
CA VAL A 885 -21.08 -22.77 -9.37
C VAL A 885 -22.11 -21.86 -8.73
N CYS A 886 -22.46 -20.77 -9.42
CA CYS A 886 -23.47 -19.82 -8.96
C CYS A 886 -24.43 -19.41 -10.08
N VAL A 887 -25.63 -19.01 -9.66
CA VAL A 887 -26.56 -18.21 -10.47
C VAL A 887 -26.97 -16.97 -9.68
N SER A 888 -27.13 -15.83 -10.37
CA SER A 888 -27.78 -14.64 -9.84
C SER A 888 -28.89 -14.17 -10.79
N TRP A 889 -30.06 -13.84 -10.26
CA TRP A 889 -31.20 -13.35 -11.03
C TRP A 889 -31.82 -12.12 -10.35
N ASP A 890 -32.13 -11.09 -11.13
CA ASP A 890 -32.71 -9.83 -10.66
C ASP A 890 -34.21 -9.91 -10.29
N GLY A 891 -34.85 -11.07 -10.51
CA GLY A 891 -36.26 -11.29 -10.22
C GLY A 891 -37.21 -10.85 -11.32
N VAL A 892 -36.70 -10.37 -12.47
CA VAL A 892 -37.50 -9.93 -13.61
C VAL A 892 -37.80 -11.13 -14.51
N LEU A 893 -39.05 -11.57 -14.53
CA LEU A 893 -39.44 -12.82 -15.21
C LEU A 893 -39.46 -12.69 -16.75
N ASP A 894 -39.79 -11.51 -17.27
CA ASP A 894 -39.87 -11.22 -18.71
C ASP A 894 -38.55 -10.67 -19.30
N ASP A 895 -37.46 -10.75 -18.54
CA ASP A 895 -36.10 -10.40 -18.96
C ASP A 895 -35.09 -11.50 -18.60
N ALA A 896 -34.75 -12.34 -19.57
CA ALA A 896 -33.74 -13.39 -19.41
C ALA A 896 -32.30 -12.87 -19.34
N THR A 897 -32.06 -11.57 -19.60
CA THR A 897 -30.71 -10.99 -19.50
C THR A 897 -30.32 -10.66 -18.06
N GLY A 898 -31.31 -10.58 -17.16
CA GLY A 898 -31.13 -10.42 -15.72
C GLY A 898 -30.62 -11.68 -14.99
N VAL A 899 -30.50 -12.83 -15.69
CA VAL A 899 -29.92 -14.07 -15.14
C VAL A 899 -28.46 -14.19 -15.56
N LYS A 900 -27.57 -14.34 -14.57
CA LYS A 900 -26.13 -14.56 -14.77
C LYS A 900 -25.69 -15.89 -14.17
N LEU A 901 -24.89 -16.64 -14.92
CA LEU A 901 -24.35 -17.95 -14.50
C LEU A 901 -22.85 -17.83 -14.30
N TYR A 902 -22.31 -18.46 -13.26
CA TYR A 902 -20.89 -18.40 -12.92
C TYR A 902 -20.31 -19.79 -12.66
N ARG A 903 -19.06 -19.98 -13.08
CA ARG A 903 -18.21 -21.11 -12.74
C ARG A 903 -16.85 -20.59 -12.27
N ASN A 904 -16.39 -21.01 -11.09
CA ASN A 904 -15.11 -20.63 -10.50
C ASN A 904 -14.90 -19.11 -10.54
N ALA A 905 -15.88 -18.36 -10.00
CA ALA A 905 -15.95 -16.90 -9.99
C ALA A 905 -16.05 -16.19 -11.36
N THR A 906 -16.06 -16.92 -12.47
CA THR A 906 -16.11 -16.35 -13.83
C THR A 906 -17.52 -16.46 -14.40
N GLU A 907 -18.10 -15.35 -14.87
CA GLU A 907 -19.40 -15.36 -15.56
C GLU A 907 -19.31 -16.19 -16.86
N ALA A 908 -20.40 -16.85 -17.24
CA ALA A 908 -20.53 -17.51 -18.53
C ALA A 908 -20.19 -16.53 -19.67
N PRO A 909 -19.21 -16.86 -20.54
CA PRO A 909 -18.75 -15.95 -21.58
C PRO A 909 -19.80 -15.72 -22.67
N SER A 910 -20.73 -16.65 -22.82
CA SER A 910 -21.92 -16.50 -23.65
C SER A 910 -23.02 -17.49 -23.22
N TYR A 911 -24.25 -17.26 -23.71
CA TYR A 911 -25.43 -18.04 -23.38
C TYR A 911 -25.94 -18.79 -24.62
N GLY A 912 -26.23 -20.09 -24.46
CA GLY A 912 -26.81 -20.92 -25.52
C GLY A 912 -28.32 -20.74 -25.68
N GLU A 913 -28.99 -20.32 -24.61
CA GLU A 913 -30.44 -20.05 -24.58
C GLU A 913 -30.77 -18.96 -23.56
N GLN A 914 -31.58 -17.99 -23.96
CA GLN A 914 -32.17 -16.97 -23.09
C GLN A 914 -33.64 -16.77 -23.48
N LEU A 915 -34.54 -17.48 -22.80
CA LEU A 915 -35.98 -17.41 -23.03
C LEU A 915 -36.65 -16.60 -21.93
N ASN A 916 -37.30 -15.51 -22.30
CA ASN A 916 -38.09 -14.70 -21.36
C ASN A 916 -39.34 -15.47 -20.90
N GLY A 917 -39.61 -15.41 -19.60
CA GLY A 917 -40.87 -15.88 -19.02
C GLY A 917 -41.99 -14.86 -19.14
N ALA A 918 -43.16 -15.20 -18.59
CA ALA A 918 -44.29 -14.29 -18.54
C ALA A 918 -45.10 -14.48 -17.25
N LEU A 919 -45.65 -13.38 -16.76
CA LEU A 919 -46.51 -13.38 -15.57
C LEU A 919 -47.89 -14.02 -15.83
N PRO A 920 -48.53 -14.58 -14.78
CA PRO A 920 -48.01 -14.70 -13.42
C PRO A 920 -46.93 -15.79 -13.31
N ARG A 921 -45.95 -15.57 -12.42
CA ARG A 921 -45.05 -16.64 -11.96
C ARG A 921 -45.88 -17.72 -11.28
N THR A 922 -45.54 -18.99 -11.50
CA THR A 922 -46.11 -20.09 -10.73
C THR A 922 -45.50 -20.06 -9.34
N SER A 923 -46.33 -19.85 -8.32
CA SER A 923 -45.84 -19.76 -6.94
C SER A 923 -45.25 -21.09 -6.47
N ASP A 924 -44.10 -21.03 -5.81
CA ASP A 924 -43.40 -22.17 -5.22
C ASP A 924 -43.52 -22.22 -3.69
N ALA A 925 -44.41 -21.41 -3.11
CA ALA A 925 -44.64 -21.32 -1.67
C ALA A 925 -45.20 -22.61 -1.03
N ALA A 926 -45.85 -23.46 -1.82
CA ALA A 926 -46.36 -24.76 -1.37
C ALA A 926 -45.37 -25.91 -1.52
N GLU A 927 -44.17 -25.63 -2.04
CA GLU A 927 -43.18 -26.62 -2.44
C GLU A 927 -42.01 -26.63 -1.45
N ASN A 928 -41.36 -27.77 -1.25
CA ASN A 928 -40.15 -27.82 -0.45
C ASN A 928 -38.93 -27.43 -1.28
N GLY A 929 -37.87 -26.97 -0.61
CA GLY A 929 -36.54 -26.83 -1.19
C GLY A 929 -35.80 -28.16 -1.13
N TYR A 930 -35.05 -28.47 -2.18
CA TYR A 930 -34.30 -29.71 -2.32
C TYR A 930 -32.87 -29.42 -2.79
N ILE A 931 -31.90 -30.08 -2.18
CA ILE A 931 -30.50 -30.14 -2.62
C ILE A 931 -30.25 -31.52 -3.22
N GLY A 932 -29.60 -31.57 -4.39
CA GLY A 932 -29.23 -32.82 -5.07
C GLY A 932 -30.34 -33.52 -5.86
N ASN A 933 -31.60 -33.06 -5.82
CA ASN A 933 -32.69 -33.63 -6.61
C ASN A 933 -33.88 -32.65 -6.79
N ASN A 934 -34.95 -33.10 -7.45
CA ASN A 934 -36.27 -32.47 -7.41
C ASN A 934 -37.25 -33.27 -6.53
N GLY A 935 -38.39 -32.67 -6.15
CA GLY A 935 -39.34 -33.26 -5.20
C GLY A 935 -40.12 -34.50 -5.66
N VAL A 936 -39.84 -35.01 -6.86
CA VAL A 936 -40.38 -36.29 -7.38
C VAL A 936 -39.29 -37.29 -7.75
N ASN A 937 -38.04 -37.04 -7.35
CA ASN A 937 -36.88 -37.92 -7.46
C ASN A 937 -36.65 -38.41 -8.90
N SER A 938 -36.54 -37.47 -9.83
CA SER A 938 -36.40 -37.77 -11.27
C SER A 938 -35.21 -37.09 -11.93
N ARG A 939 -34.44 -36.31 -11.16
CA ARG A 939 -33.37 -35.41 -11.61
C ARG A 939 -32.24 -35.38 -10.57
N ASP A 940 -31.83 -36.57 -10.18
CA ASP A 940 -30.76 -36.86 -9.23
C ASP A 940 -29.43 -36.22 -9.66
N PHE A 941 -28.72 -35.67 -8.69
CA PHE A 941 -27.32 -35.29 -8.83
C PHE A 941 -26.45 -36.54 -8.62
N ASP A 942 -25.37 -36.65 -9.38
CA ASP A 942 -24.42 -37.75 -9.30
C ASP A 942 -23.04 -37.15 -9.05
N GLY A 943 -22.54 -37.30 -7.82
CA GLY A 943 -21.30 -36.71 -7.33
C GLY A 943 -21.43 -36.03 -5.97
N MET A 944 -20.50 -35.13 -5.64
CA MET A 944 -20.46 -34.44 -4.34
C MET A 944 -20.95 -33.00 -4.42
N ILE A 945 -21.65 -32.54 -3.38
CA ILE A 945 -22.06 -31.14 -3.18
C ILE A 945 -21.59 -30.69 -1.80
N ASP A 946 -21.12 -29.44 -1.73
CA ASP A 946 -20.63 -28.79 -0.53
C ASP A 946 -21.07 -27.31 -0.50
N GLU A 947 -21.19 -26.74 0.69
CA GLU A 947 -21.27 -25.29 0.93
C GLU A 947 -22.40 -24.55 0.16
N VAL A 948 -23.60 -25.14 0.15
CA VAL A 948 -24.78 -24.63 -0.55
C VAL A 948 -25.32 -23.38 0.13
N ARG A 949 -25.48 -22.29 -0.63
CA ARG A 949 -25.98 -20.99 -0.16
C ARG A 949 -27.07 -20.44 -1.05
N VAL A 950 -28.09 -19.85 -0.43
CA VAL A 950 -29.21 -19.17 -1.10
C VAL A 950 -29.38 -17.77 -0.52
N TYR A 951 -29.45 -16.79 -1.41
CA TYR A 951 -29.62 -15.37 -1.09
C TYR A 951 -30.92 -14.84 -1.70
N ASN A 952 -31.60 -13.93 -0.99
CA ASN A 952 -32.79 -13.22 -1.48
C ASN A 952 -32.46 -11.90 -2.21
N ARG A 953 -31.27 -11.84 -2.81
CA ARG A 953 -30.77 -10.71 -3.59
C ARG A 953 -29.80 -11.17 -4.67
N VAL A 954 -29.50 -10.27 -5.59
CA VAL A 954 -28.41 -10.42 -6.56
C VAL A 954 -27.08 -10.22 -5.83
N LEU A 955 -26.19 -11.20 -5.91
CA LEU A 955 -24.77 -11.04 -5.55
C LEU A 955 -24.02 -10.39 -6.70
N THR A 956 -23.08 -9.52 -6.36
CA THR A 956 -22.13 -8.96 -7.33
C THR A 956 -21.07 -9.99 -7.75
N ALA A 957 -20.40 -9.76 -8.88
CA ALA A 957 -19.28 -10.62 -9.31
C ALA A 957 -18.18 -10.71 -8.25
N THR A 958 -17.88 -9.61 -7.55
CA THR A 958 -16.91 -9.57 -6.43
C THR A 958 -17.36 -10.43 -5.25
N GLU A 959 -18.65 -10.39 -4.88
CA GLU A 959 -19.18 -11.23 -3.79
C GLU A 959 -19.16 -12.73 -4.15
N ILE A 960 -19.43 -13.08 -5.41
CA ILE A 960 -19.31 -14.45 -5.92
C ILE A 960 -17.85 -14.91 -5.94
N GLN A 961 -16.93 -14.01 -6.27
CA GLN A 961 -15.50 -14.25 -6.23
C GLN A 961 -14.99 -14.47 -4.80
N GLN A 962 -15.50 -13.72 -3.82
CA GLN A 962 -15.22 -13.95 -2.40
C GLN A 962 -15.65 -15.36 -1.96
N LEU A 963 -16.85 -15.81 -2.35
CA LEU A 963 -17.34 -17.16 -2.02
C LEU A 963 -16.46 -18.28 -2.61
N TYR A 964 -16.01 -18.11 -3.85
CA TYR A 964 -15.08 -19.04 -4.49
C TYR A 964 -13.73 -19.10 -3.75
N TYR A 965 -13.14 -17.96 -3.43
CA TYR A 965 -11.84 -17.97 -2.77
C TYR A 965 -11.88 -18.41 -1.31
N TYR A 966 -12.98 -18.12 -0.61
CA TYR A 966 -13.21 -18.64 0.75
C TYR A 966 -13.20 -20.17 0.81
N GLY A 967 -13.75 -20.83 -0.22
CA GLY A 967 -13.72 -22.29 -0.35
C GLY A 967 -12.30 -22.82 -0.56
N LEU A 968 -11.52 -22.19 -1.44
CA LEU A 968 -10.16 -22.64 -1.74
C LEU A 968 -9.17 -22.41 -0.57
N SER A 969 -9.30 -21.30 0.15
CA SER A 969 -8.33 -20.89 1.18
C SER A 969 -8.38 -21.73 2.45
N ASN A 970 -9.52 -22.34 2.77
CA ASN A 970 -9.72 -23.13 3.98
C ASN A 970 -9.91 -24.64 3.69
N GLY A 971 -9.67 -25.04 2.43
CA GLY A 971 -10.22 -26.26 1.87
C GLY A 971 -9.29 -27.39 1.48
N LEU A 972 -7.98 -27.17 1.50
CA LEU A 972 -6.99 -28.19 1.17
C LEU A 972 -6.44 -28.83 2.44
N GLY A 973 -7.33 -29.49 3.19
CA GLY A 973 -6.94 -30.38 4.28
C GLY A 973 -6.45 -31.73 3.73
N ASP A 974 -5.16 -31.87 3.46
CA ASP A 974 -4.49 -33.18 3.39
C ASP A 974 -3.37 -33.22 4.42
N VAL A 975 -3.64 -33.86 5.56
CA VAL A 975 -2.70 -34.09 6.66
C VAL A 975 -2.01 -35.44 6.46
N ASP A 976 -0.89 -35.45 5.73
CA ASP A 976 0.19 -36.44 5.91
C ASP A 976 1.51 -36.01 5.22
N ASN A 977 2.48 -35.56 6.03
CA ASN A 977 3.92 -35.37 5.75
C ASN A 977 4.33 -34.61 4.46
N GLY A 978 4.49 -33.29 4.60
CA GLY A 978 5.22 -32.44 3.65
C GLY A 978 4.41 -32.03 2.41
N CYS A 979 4.76 -30.88 1.83
CA CYS A 979 4.11 -30.36 0.64
C CYS A 979 4.37 -31.31 -0.53
N ALA A 980 3.38 -32.12 -0.92
CA ALA A 980 3.61 -33.31 -1.73
C ALA A 980 3.59 -33.08 -3.25
N SER A 981 3.03 -31.96 -3.74
CA SER A 981 2.89 -31.73 -5.18
C SER A 981 3.01 -30.26 -5.59
N PRO A 982 4.17 -29.83 -6.14
CA PRO A 982 5.42 -30.59 -6.19
C PRO A 982 5.97 -30.84 -4.79
N ALA A 983 6.78 -31.88 -4.64
CA ALA A 983 7.43 -32.22 -3.38
C ALA A 983 8.40 -31.11 -2.97
N ALA A 984 8.26 -30.57 -1.75
CA ALA A 984 9.12 -29.51 -1.24
C ALA A 984 9.35 -29.62 0.28
N ASN A 985 10.51 -29.14 0.73
CA ASN A 985 10.85 -29.03 2.16
C ASN A 985 10.20 -27.78 2.78
N GLU A 986 9.97 -27.79 4.09
CA GLU A 986 9.55 -26.60 4.84
C GLU A 986 10.46 -25.40 4.54
N GLY A 987 9.86 -24.26 4.19
CA GLY A 987 10.53 -23.03 3.75
C GLY A 987 10.82 -22.95 2.25
N GLU A 988 10.67 -24.02 1.47
CA GLU A 988 10.86 -23.96 0.02
C GLU A 988 9.69 -23.23 -0.65
N MET A 989 10.02 -22.36 -1.62
CA MET A 989 9.06 -21.54 -2.36
C MET A 989 9.02 -21.94 -3.84
N ILE A 990 7.83 -21.94 -4.42
CA ILE A 990 7.64 -22.15 -5.86
C ILE A 990 6.60 -21.18 -6.42
N TYR A 991 6.66 -20.94 -7.72
CA TYR A 991 5.56 -20.33 -8.46
C TYR A 991 4.58 -21.41 -8.90
N ASN A 992 3.37 -21.36 -8.40
CA ASN A 992 2.29 -22.22 -8.85
C ASN A 992 1.70 -21.66 -10.14
N ALA A 993 2.02 -22.28 -11.27
CA ALA A 993 1.57 -21.83 -12.58
C ALA A 993 0.06 -22.01 -12.80
N ASP A 994 -0.58 -22.94 -12.09
CA ASP A 994 -2.00 -23.22 -12.23
C ASP A 994 -2.85 -22.15 -11.51
N PHE A 995 -2.33 -21.62 -10.40
CA PHE A 995 -2.99 -20.58 -9.60
C PHE A 995 -2.35 -19.18 -9.72
N ASN A 996 -1.29 -19.05 -10.52
CA ASN A 996 -0.49 -17.82 -10.69
C ASN A 996 -0.07 -17.17 -9.37
N VAL A 997 0.20 -17.99 -8.36
CA VAL A 997 0.56 -17.54 -7.01
C VAL A 997 1.92 -18.08 -6.63
N MET A 998 2.75 -17.25 -6.02
CA MET A 998 3.94 -17.76 -5.33
C MET A 998 3.48 -18.44 -4.04
N GLN A 999 3.98 -19.63 -3.73
CA GLN A 999 3.60 -20.39 -2.54
C GLN A 999 4.84 -20.87 -1.79
N TYR A 1000 4.77 -20.94 -0.47
CA TYR A 1000 5.81 -21.51 0.40
C TYR A 1000 5.30 -22.77 1.09
N CYS A 1001 6.19 -23.72 1.35
CA CYS A 1001 5.85 -24.92 2.10
C CYS A 1001 5.98 -24.67 3.61
N ASN A 1002 4.91 -24.86 4.39
CA ASN A 1002 4.96 -24.69 5.85
C ASN A 1002 5.26 -25.99 6.62
N GLY A 1003 5.76 -27.02 5.92
CA GLY A 1003 6.03 -28.35 6.49
C GLY A 1003 4.85 -29.32 6.41
N GLU A 1004 3.62 -28.82 6.19
CA GLU A 1004 2.41 -29.64 6.07
C GLU A 1004 1.70 -29.43 4.72
N GLN A 1005 1.64 -28.19 4.21
CA GLN A 1005 0.92 -27.82 3.00
C GLN A 1005 1.54 -26.62 2.27
N TRP A 1006 1.16 -26.44 1.01
CA TRP A 1006 1.51 -25.25 0.22
C TRP A 1006 0.65 -24.06 0.65
N ILE A 1007 1.30 -23.01 1.14
CA ILE A 1007 0.65 -21.76 1.51
C ILE A 1007 0.94 -20.71 0.43
N GLY A 1008 -0.11 -20.16 -0.18
CA GLY A 1008 0.01 -19.03 -1.09
C GLY A 1008 0.56 -17.81 -0.33
N LEU A 1009 1.60 -17.18 -0.86
CA LEU A 1009 2.14 -15.95 -0.32
C LEU A 1009 1.12 -14.82 -0.46
N GLY A 1010 0.91 -14.07 0.63
CA GLY A 1010 -0.13 -13.06 0.74
C GLY A 1010 -1.35 -13.46 1.58
N GLN A 1011 -1.33 -14.64 2.21
CA GLN A 1011 -2.22 -15.02 3.33
C GLN A 1011 -1.68 -14.55 4.68
#